data_AF-A0A558H0S9-F1
#
_entry.id   AF-A0A558H0S9-F1
#
_cell.length_a   1.000
_cell.length_b   1.000
_cell.length_c   1.000
_cell.angle_alpha   90.00
_cell.angle_beta   90.00
_cell.angle_gamma   90.00
#
_symmetry.space_group_name_H-M   'P 1'
#
loop_
_entity.id
_entity.type
_entity.pdbx_description
1 polymer ?
#
loop_
_entity_poly.entity_id
_entity_poly.type
_entity_poly.pdbx_seq_one_letter_code
_entity_poly.pdbx_strand_id
1 'polypeptide(L)'
;MTQTPARPRARSHAGAIILACAATLALSAVTAPGAIAAPPEGAALRTSSSVSALAGQNEQTLVVPVTAGLEPTRVKGTIVVSGKPEGTVRATVNGRVVLETKAAASIPLDAAVSAADMTAADVAGQQLTVGLQFVAATQTMCVVSNATATLNNLAVDFSGTAKVPTTVGEFFPASVPAVVLPVPAEPGADVSAAIMTASAAMSHRYPDAAVSVVPDTELAARAANLPAGSRVLSVVADQGETSTELATAAGLPQLILSGHDDQLRTAARALSSDKTALAVTSSVTGLTSALPAAPGLVQSLKDLGSSTLKLSGYGTPESYVGVTQSQFGGPVSSVKVQLKGTHTAVPDNAQAQVSVFWNDYLLSSKNLDGGDTFTVDADVPAGQLQAKNGLRIRLAALPAGGDCTGPAGVMPMEVTVDTAGSNLTAVRGGSTKAGFARFPQTFGQSVPVAFGPGNAQANTVNAASLVASLQRDSATLLDTRMVGLDDLAGSSESGLVVGATADAANRLSAPLRLAEFRTIAPADVEYGVGTTAPFGVLEAFEQGGRDLLLLGAWAPEGDTAGASTLQASLASHVSGVEGGWASLSRNLLVTQPSGTPVLLESNVVVPQKAVTDDYRPYAWWIGGAVLILGLAFALRTVLMRRRAKAAQDYVDAEQKATEPGHGN
;
A
#
# COMPACT_ATOMS: atom_id res chain seq x y z
N MET A 1 41.61 -6.06 -79.59
CA MET A 1 42.00 -7.45 -79.29
C MET A 1 42.92 -7.43 -78.07
N THR A 2 42.48 -8.12 -77.01
CA THR A 2 43.24 -8.81 -75.95
C THR A 2 44.63 -8.32 -75.47
N GLN A 3 44.66 -8.16 -74.14
CA GLN A 3 45.68 -8.51 -73.13
C GLN A 3 46.94 -7.62 -72.97
N THR A 4 47.10 -6.86 -71.87
CA THR A 4 47.58 -7.22 -70.48
C THR A 4 49.09 -6.93 -70.36
N PRO A 5 49.74 -6.67 -69.19
CA PRO A 5 49.32 -6.30 -67.82
C PRO A 5 49.91 -4.93 -67.36
N ALA A 6 49.32 -4.19 -66.40
CA ALA A 6 49.22 -4.31 -64.93
C ALA A 6 50.43 -3.79 -64.10
N ARG A 7 50.07 -2.92 -63.15
CA ARG A 7 50.78 -1.95 -62.27
C ARG A 7 50.70 -2.45 -60.80
N PRO A 8 50.93 -1.66 -59.72
CA PRO A 8 51.82 -0.51 -59.43
C PRO A 8 52.58 -0.71 -58.07
N ARG A 9 53.74 -0.09 -57.76
CA ARG A 9 54.08 1.30 -57.33
C ARG A 9 53.33 1.90 -56.13
N ALA A 10 54.11 2.20 -55.08
CA ALA A 10 53.79 3.06 -53.95
C ALA A 10 54.85 4.17 -53.79
N ARG A 11 54.42 5.42 -53.54
CA ARG A 11 54.89 6.34 -52.48
C ARG A 11 54.57 7.81 -52.74
N SER A 12 54.32 8.49 -51.61
CA SER A 12 54.45 9.91 -51.24
C SER A 12 53.57 10.97 -51.89
N HIS A 13 52.94 11.80 -51.04
CA HIS A 13 53.08 13.28 -50.94
C HIS A 13 52.14 13.78 -49.82
N ALA A 14 52.64 14.44 -48.78
CA ALA A 14 52.89 15.88 -48.64
C ALA A 14 51.60 16.72 -48.44
N GLY A 15 51.57 17.49 -47.35
CA GLY A 15 50.53 18.50 -47.08
C GLY A 15 50.66 19.11 -45.69
N ALA A 16 51.24 20.30 -45.62
CA ALA A 16 51.49 21.09 -44.42
C ALA A 16 50.20 21.68 -43.79
N ILE A 17 50.24 22.02 -42.50
CA ILE A 17 49.96 23.36 -41.92
C ILE A 17 49.95 23.30 -40.37
N ILE A 18 50.95 24.01 -39.81
CA ILE A 18 51.00 24.86 -38.60
C ILE A 18 49.79 24.83 -37.63
N LEU A 19 50.00 24.47 -36.35
CA LEU A 19 49.90 25.40 -35.19
C LEU A 19 50.30 24.74 -33.85
N ALA A 20 51.24 25.40 -33.18
CA ALA A 20 51.61 25.45 -31.76
C ALA A 20 50.85 24.59 -30.73
N CYS A 21 51.59 23.90 -29.85
CA CYS A 21 51.93 24.45 -28.52
C CYS A 21 52.86 23.53 -27.71
N ALA A 22 53.68 24.19 -26.90
CA ALA A 22 54.87 23.71 -26.21
C ALA A 22 54.66 22.58 -25.20
N ALA A 23 55.69 21.72 -25.13
CA ALA A 23 55.92 20.72 -24.12
C ALA A 23 56.05 21.33 -22.71
N THR A 24 55.45 20.67 -21.73
CA THR A 24 55.62 20.96 -20.30
C THR A 24 56.16 19.74 -19.57
N LEU A 25 56.97 20.05 -18.56
CA LEU A 25 57.89 19.19 -17.85
C LEU A 25 57.23 18.02 -17.10
N ALA A 26 57.98 16.93 -17.03
CA ALA A 26 57.76 15.82 -16.11
C ALA A 26 57.97 16.25 -14.65
N LEU A 27 56.98 15.95 -13.80
CA LEU A 27 57.13 15.89 -12.35
C LEU A 27 56.48 14.58 -11.86
N SER A 28 57.29 13.74 -11.22
CA SER A 28 56.91 12.45 -10.65
C SER A 28 55.93 12.65 -9.50
N ALA A 29 54.69 12.17 -9.63
CA ALA A 29 53.71 12.15 -8.55
C ALA A 29 53.71 10.79 -7.85
N VAL A 30 54.06 10.81 -6.57
CA VAL A 30 53.77 9.75 -5.60
C VAL A 30 52.24 9.62 -5.52
N THR A 31 51.70 8.49 -5.94
CA THR A 31 50.27 8.16 -5.77
C THR A 31 49.97 7.90 -4.30
N ALA A 32 49.45 8.90 -3.59
CA ALA A 32 48.73 8.68 -2.34
C ALA A 32 47.46 7.84 -2.63
N PRO A 33 47.02 6.96 -1.72
CA PRO A 33 45.73 6.30 -1.86
C PRO A 33 44.65 7.38 -1.96
N GLY A 34 43.82 7.27 -3.01
CA GLY A 34 42.76 8.22 -3.29
C GLY A 34 41.90 8.43 -2.06
N ALA A 35 41.83 9.68 -1.60
CA ALA A 35 40.84 10.11 -0.64
C ALA A 35 39.47 9.76 -1.23
N ILE A 36 38.80 8.80 -0.60
CA ILE A 36 37.37 8.57 -0.80
C ILE A 36 36.72 9.91 -0.48
N ALA A 37 36.03 10.51 -1.46
CA ALA A 37 35.27 11.72 -1.25
C ALA A 37 34.37 11.51 -0.02
N ALA A 38 34.44 12.43 0.94
CA ALA A 38 33.57 12.39 2.11
C ALA A 38 32.10 12.28 1.65
N PRO A 39 31.27 11.46 2.30
CA PRO A 39 29.84 11.43 1.99
C PRO A 39 29.27 12.85 2.15
N PRO A 40 28.28 13.24 1.33
CA PRO A 40 27.74 14.59 1.37
C PRO A 40 27.25 14.94 2.79
N GLU A 41 27.66 16.13 3.26
CA GLU A 41 27.18 16.73 4.50
C GLU A 41 25.65 16.84 4.48
N GLY A 42 24.99 16.36 5.54
CA GLY A 42 23.64 16.74 5.94
C GLY A 42 22.55 16.65 4.87
N ALA A 43 22.06 15.45 4.55
CA ALA A 43 20.89 15.31 3.69
C ALA A 43 19.62 15.83 4.39
N ALA A 44 18.90 16.75 3.75
CA ALA A 44 17.58 17.17 4.20
C ALA A 44 16.60 16.00 4.07
N LEU A 45 15.95 15.60 5.17
CA LEU A 45 14.83 14.68 5.12
C LEU A 45 13.58 15.48 4.75
N ARG A 46 13.03 15.21 3.57
CA ARG A 46 11.71 15.72 3.20
C ARG A 46 10.68 14.69 3.62
N THR A 47 9.73 15.11 4.44
CA THR A 47 8.56 14.31 4.76
C THR A 47 7.45 14.69 3.79
N SER A 48 6.74 13.71 3.25
CA SER A 48 5.55 13.94 2.40
C SER A 48 4.28 14.15 3.23
N SER A 49 4.37 14.03 4.55
CA SER A 49 3.26 14.16 5.50
C SER A 49 2.93 15.63 5.78
N SER A 50 1.64 15.94 5.85
CA SER A 50 1.11 17.19 6.37
C SER A 50 0.52 16.98 7.76
N VAL A 51 0.39 18.06 8.54
CA VAL A 51 -0.35 18.04 9.81
C VAL A 51 -1.33 19.21 9.82
N SER A 52 -2.59 18.92 10.18
CA SER A 52 -3.67 19.91 10.21
C SER A 52 -4.21 20.08 11.62
N ALA A 53 -4.35 21.31 12.08
CA ALA A 53 -4.94 21.67 13.37
C ALA A 53 -6.18 22.54 13.15
N LEU A 54 -7.32 22.06 13.65
CA LEU A 54 -8.57 22.82 13.71
C LEU A 54 -8.54 23.83 14.85
N ALA A 55 -9.32 24.89 14.70
CA ALA A 55 -9.48 25.89 15.74
C ALA A 55 -10.00 25.30 17.06
N GLY A 56 -9.28 25.52 18.15
CA GLY A 56 -9.67 25.05 19.49
C GLY A 56 -9.34 23.57 19.77
N GLN A 57 -8.67 22.88 18.85
CA GLN A 57 -8.09 21.57 19.14
C GLN A 57 -6.77 21.70 19.93
N ASN A 58 -6.43 20.63 20.63
CA ASN A 58 -5.09 20.45 21.16
C ASN A 58 -4.07 20.43 20.02
N GLU A 59 -2.81 20.70 20.36
CA GLU A 59 -1.70 20.63 19.41
C GLU A 59 -1.67 19.29 18.67
N GLN A 60 -1.56 19.37 17.34
CA GLN A 60 -1.44 18.23 16.45
C GLN A 60 0.04 18.04 16.11
N THR A 61 0.54 16.81 16.22
CA THR A 61 1.98 16.54 16.12
C THR A 61 2.31 15.62 14.97
N LEU A 62 3.45 15.86 14.33
CA LEU A 62 4.07 14.99 13.35
C LEU A 62 5.46 14.56 13.86
N VAL A 63 5.74 13.26 13.85
CA VAL A 63 7.02 12.71 14.29
C VAL A 63 7.94 12.54 13.09
N VAL A 64 9.15 13.09 13.17
CA VAL A 64 10.19 12.94 12.17
C VAL A 64 11.30 12.05 12.74
N PRO A 65 11.66 10.93 12.10
CA PRO A 65 12.71 10.05 12.58
C PRO A 65 14.08 10.75 12.52
N VAL A 66 14.85 10.67 13.60
CA VAL A 66 16.21 11.22 13.70
C VAL A 66 17.19 10.06 13.81
N THR A 67 17.97 9.83 12.75
CA THR A 67 18.94 8.74 12.76
C THR A 67 20.06 9.03 13.76
N ALA A 68 20.44 8.05 14.58
CA ALA A 68 21.60 8.16 15.47
C ALA A 68 22.84 8.72 14.75
N GLY A 69 23.53 9.68 15.37
CA GLY A 69 24.68 10.38 14.78
C GLY A 69 24.33 11.59 13.88
N LEU A 70 23.03 11.79 13.59
CA LEU A 70 22.54 13.02 12.97
C LEU A 70 21.88 13.92 14.01
N GLU A 71 22.07 15.23 13.85
CA GLU A 71 21.42 16.25 14.67
C GLU A 71 20.55 17.16 13.79
N PRO A 72 19.27 17.36 14.12
CA PRO A 72 18.41 18.27 13.39
C PRO A 72 18.88 19.71 13.61
N THR A 73 18.99 20.48 12.52
CA THR A 73 19.51 21.86 12.55
C THR A 73 18.48 22.89 12.13
N ARG A 74 17.45 22.47 11.38
CA ARG A 74 16.43 23.37 10.86
C ARG A 74 15.16 22.63 10.46
N VAL A 75 14.01 23.22 10.72
CA VAL A 75 12.69 22.76 10.27
C VAL A 75 12.11 23.78 9.30
N LYS A 76 11.67 23.31 8.13
CA LYS A 76 11.10 24.12 7.05
C LYS A 76 9.73 23.60 6.63
N GLY A 77 8.85 24.48 6.18
CA GLY A 77 7.55 24.10 5.61
C GLY A 77 6.67 25.31 5.34
N THR A 78 5.41 25.06 4.97
CA THR A 78 4.42 26.12 4.73
C THR A 78 3.13 25.79 5.45
N ILE A 79 2.66 26.68 6.32
CA ILE A 79 1.37 26.56 6.99
C ILE A 79 0.33 27.32 6.18
N VAL A 80 -0.70 26.62 5.72
CA VAL A 80 -1.84 27.18 4.99
C VAL A 80 -3.05 27.20 5.91
N VAL A 81 -3.70 28.36 6.05
CA VAL A 81 -4.94 28.48 6.84
C VAL A 81 -6.14 28.56 5.90
N SER A 82 -7.02 27.57 5.99
CA SER A 82 -8.34 27.58 5.34
C SER A 82 -9.40 28.14 6.28
N GLY A 83 -10.43 28.80 5.73
CA GLY A 83 -11.44 29.53 6.51
C GLY A 83 -11.02 30.96 6.85
N LYS A 84 -11.68 31.59 7.83
CA LYS A 84 -11.30 32.95 8.29
C LYS A 84 -10.08 32.88 9.19
N PRO A 85 -8.92 33.48 8.84
CA PRO A 85 -7.70 33.39 9.63
C PRO A 85 -7.73 34.37 10.81
N GLU A 86 -8.68 34.18 11.73
CA GLU A 86 -8.83 34.99 12.95
C GLU A 86 -8.31 34.21 14.15
N GLY A 87 -7.08 34.51 14.58
CA GLY A 87 -6.44 33.82 15.69
C GLY A 87 -4.92 33.85 15.60
N THR A 88 -4.28 32.91 16.28
CA THR A 88 -2.84 32.72 16.35
C THR A 88 -2.50 31.30 15.91
N VAL A 89 -1.54 31.18 14.99
CA VAL A 89 -0.93 29.91 14.63
C VAL A 89 0.36 29.76 15.42
N ARG A 90 0.51 28.61 16.08
CA ARG A 90 1.69 28.24 16.82
C ARG A 90 2.26 26.95 16.24
N ALA A 91 3.55 26.93 15.96
CA ALA A 91 4.28 25.71 15.63
C ALA A 91 5.32 25.45 16.72
N THR A 92 5.47 24.18 17.10
CA THR A 92 6.43 23.75 18.10
C THR A 92 7.38 22.70 17.55
N VAL A 93 8.54 22.59 18.21
CA VAL A 93 9.48 21.48 18.05
C VAL A 93 9.71 20.92 19.44
N ASN A 94 9.37 19.64 19.65
CA ASN A 94 9.38 18.95 20.94
C ASN A 94 8.69 19.75 22.05
N GLY A 95 7.54 20.37 21.72
CA GLY A 95 6.76 21.19 22.64
C GLY A 95 7.30 22.62 22.86
N ARG A 96 8.49 22.96 22.36
CA ARG A 96 8.99 24.35 22.39
C ARG A 96 8.42 25.14 21.21
N VAL A 97 7.82 26.28 21.47
CA VAL A 97 7.36 27.21 20.44
C VAL A 97 8.55 27.71 19.60
N VAL A 98 8.52 27.41 18.30
CA VAL A 98 9.49 27.90 17.31
C VAL A 98 8.91 28.98 16.41
N LEU A 99 7.58 29.04 16.31
CA LEU A 99 6.85 30.05 15.56
C LEU A 99 5.54 30.36 16.30
N GLU A 100 5.26 31.63 16.51
CA GLU A 100 3.95 32.10 16.96
C GLU A 100 3.63 33.40 16.22
N THR A 101 2.54 33.39 15.44
CA THR A 101 2.15 34.54 14.64
C THR A 101 0.64 34.60 14.49
N LYS A 102 0.12 35.80 14.21
CA LYS A 102 -1.28 35.97 13.80
C LYS A 102 -1.56 35.10 12.57
N ALA A 103 -2.72 34.45 12.58
CA ALA A 103 -3.16 33.63 11.47
C ALA A 103 -3.22 34.46 10.17
N ALA A 104 -2.72 33.89 9.09
CA ALA A 104 -2.75 34.43 7.75
C ALA A 104 -2.95 33.27 6.76
N ALA A 105 -3.39 33.55 5.53
CA ALA A 105 -3.70 32.52 4.54
C ALA A 105 -2.51 31.58 4.26
N SER A 106 -1.28 32.10 4.32
CA SER A 106 -0.04 31.33 4.16
C SER A 106 1.04 31.91 5.08
N ILE A 107 1.72 31.04 5.82
CA ILE A 107 2.78 31.37 6.78
C ILE A 107 3.98 30.45 6.51
N PRO A 108 5.16 30.98 6.18
CA PRO A 108 6.36 30.16 6.06
C PRO A 108 6.84 29.71 7.44
N LEU A 109 7.23 28.43 7.54
CA LEU A 109 7.97 27.89 8.68
C LEU A 109 9.43 27.74 8.23
N ASP A 110 10.34 28.45 8.88
CA ASP A 110 11.79 28.27 8.77
C ASP A 110 12.39 28.58 10.14
N ALA A 111 12.63 27.53 10.91
CA ALA A 111 13.11 27.64 12.29
C ALA A 111 14.38 26.83 12.46
N ALA A 112 15.41 27.45 13.05
CA ALA A 112 16.59 26.73 13.51
C ALA A 112 16.21 25.79 14.66
N VAL A 113 16.76 24.58 14.62
CA VAL A 113 16.67 23.59 15.69
C VAL A 113 18.07 23.40 16.26
N SER A 114 18.16 23.35 17.59
CA SER A 114 19.41 23.11 18.32
C SER A 114 19.21 21.94 19.29
N ALA A 115 20.31 21.41 19.81
CA ALA A 115 20.25 20.38 20.85
C ALA A 115 19.49 20.84 22.11
N ALA A 116 19.41 22.16 22.38
CA ALA A 116 18.62 22.71 23.48
C ALA A 116 17.09 22.57 23.26
N ASP A 117 16.68 22.29 22.03
CA ASP A 117 15.29 22.04 21.64
C ASP A 117 14.92 20.56 21.74
N MET A 118 15.88 19.70 22.11
CA MET A 118 15.68 18.27 22.27
C MET A 118 15.71 17.92 23.76
N THR A 119 14.69 17.20 24.23
CA THR A 119 14.71 16.60 25.57
C THR A 119 15.55 15.32 25.56
N ALA A 120 15.94 14.86 26.75
CA ALA A 120 16.59 13.56 26.89
C ALA A 120 15.73 12.41 26.33
N ALA A 121 14.40 12.53 26.41
CA ALA A 121 13.47 11.56 25.86
C ALA A 121 13.47 11.58 24.32
N ASP A 122 13.51 12.76 23.69
CA ASP A 122 13.55 12.89 22.23
C ASP A 122 14.86 12.33 21.64
N VAL A 123 15.97 12.62 22.30
CA VAL A 123 17.30 12.08 21.92
C VAL A 123 17.32 10.56 22.08
N ALA A 124 16.80 10.03 23.18
CA ALA A 124 16.73 8.59 23.40
C ALA A 124 15.78 7.90 22.42
N GLY A 125 14.64 8.53 22.12
CA GLY A 125 13.64 8.08 21.17
C GLY A 125 14.05 8.24 19.71
N GLN A 126 15.15 8.95 19.41
CA GLN A 126 15.63 9.19 18.05
C GLN A 126 14.53 9.78 17.17
N GLN A 127 13.83 10.78 17.71
CA GLN A 127 12.65 11.39 17.08
C GLN A 127 12.67 12.90 17.29
N LEU A 128 12.07 13.62 16.34
CA LEU A 128 11.81 15.05 16.40
C LEU A 128 10.31 15.24 16.21
N THR A 129 9.62 15.77 17.21
CA THR A 129 8.19 16.03 17.14
C THR A 129 7.95 17.47 16.69
N VAL A 130 7.27 17.66 15.56
CA VAL A 130 6.84 18.98 15.08
C VAL A 130 5.35 19.14 15.36
N GLY A 131 5.00 20.12 16.19
CA GLY A 131 3.62 20.42 16.57
C GLY A 131 3.04 21.60 15.81
N LEU A 132 1.73 21.57 15.60
CA LEU A 132 0.92 22.65 15.03
C LEU A 132 -0.33 22.86 15.88
N GLN A 133 -0.60 24.12 16.23
CA GLN A 133 -1.80 24.51 16.96
C GLN A 133 -2.42 25.76 16.34
N PHE A 134 -3.75 25.76 16.19
CA PHE A 134 -4.53 26.94 15.83
C PHE A 134 -5.33 27.41 17.05
N VAL A 135 -4.93 28.54 17.62
CA VAL A 135 -5.64 29.20 18.71
C VAL A 135 -6.56 30.23 18.11
N ALA A 136 -7.87 29.97 18.12
CA ALA A 136 -8.86 30.94 17.63
C ALA A 136 -8.76 32.26 18.41
N ALA A 137 -9.05 33.37 17.75
CA ALA A 137 -9.22 34.63 18.45
C ALA A 137 -10.35 34.47 19.50
N THR A 138 -10.07 34.78 20.76
CA THR A 138 -11.07 34.79 21.83
C THR A 138 -12.19 35.74 21.48
N GLN A 139 -13.43 35.24 21.50
CA GLN A 139 -14.63 36.00 21.22
C GLN A 139 -15.46 36.17 22.49
N THR A 140 -16.20 37.28 22.56
CA THR A 140 -17.17 37.55 23.64
C THR A 140 -18.38 36.61 23.61
N MET A 141 -18.56 35.85 22.53
CA MET A 141 -19.58 34.82 22.38
C MET A 141 -18.92 33.48 22.01
N CYS A 142 -19.40 32.38 22.59
CA CYS A 142 -18.99 31.02 22.18
C CYS A 142 -19.47 30.71 20.76
N VAL A 143 -18.67 31.04 19.75
CA VAL A 143 -18.86 30.59 18.37
C VAL A 143 -17.78 29.60 17.98
N VAL A 144 -18.17 28.59 17.20
CA VAL A 144 -17.25 27.60 16.65
C VAL A 144 -16.55 28.21 15.44
N SER A 145 -15.22 28.38 15.52
CA SER A 145 -14.42 28.71 14.34
C SER A 145 -14.26 27.48 13.46
N ASN A 146 -14.45 27.62 12.16
CA ASN A 146 -14.21 26.56 11.17
C ASN A 146 -12.84 26.69 10.49
N ALA A 147 -11.94 27.51 11.05
CA ALA A 147 -10.60 27.68 10.50
C ALA A 147 -9.72 26.45 10.77
N THR A 148 -8.91 26.08 9.78
CA THR A 148 -7.93 24.98 9.89
C THR A 148 -6.57 25.46 9.44
N ALA A 149 -5.54 25.31 10.27
CA ALA A 149 -4.15 25.47 9.84
C ALA A 149 -3.61 24.12 9.39
N THR A 150 -2.92 24.08 8.25
CA THR A 150 -2.28 22.86 7.72
C THR A 150 -0.83 23.13 7.38
N LEU A 151 0.10 22.46 8.05
CA LEU A 151 1.52 22.46 7.74
C LEU A 151 1.79 21.46 6.61
N ASN A 152 2.30 21.96 5.49
CA ASN A 152 2.64 21.21 4.29
C ASN A 152 4.16 21.29 4.01
N ASN A 153 4.66 20.34 3.22
CA ASN A 153 6.04 20.30 2.73
C ASN A 153 7.08 20.37 3.86
N LEU A 154 6.83 19.65 4.97
CA LEU A 154 7.75 19.63 6.10
C LEU A 154 9.07 18.99 5.68
N ALA A 155 10.16 19.73 5.86
CA ALA A 155 11.52 19.27 5.64
C ALA A 155 12.38 19.58 6.87
N VAL A 156 13.25 18.64 7.23
CA VAL A 156 14.20 18.79 8.34
C VAL A 156 15.61 18.65 7.79
N ASP A 157 16.42 19.68 8.00
CA ASP A 157 17.84 19.65 7.66
C ASP A 157 18.62 19.03 8.83
N PHE A 158 19.56 18.14 8.53
CA PHE A 158 20.41 17.47 9.51
C PHE A 158 21.87 17.84 9.33
N SER A 159 22.65 17.70 10.39
CA SER A 159 24.12 17.74 10.36
C SER A 159 24.70 16.47 10.99
N GLY A 160 25.99 16.23 10.76
CA GLY A 160 26.68 15.02 11.24
C GLY A 160 26.65 13.86 10.26
N THR A 161 27.03 12.69 10.75
CA THR A 161 27.10 11.44 9.96
C THR A 161 26.30 10.35 10.67
N ALA A 162 25.41 9.69 9.93
CA ALA A 162 24.64 8.58 10.46
C ALA A 162 25.56 7.49 11.05
N LYS A 163 25.31 7.11 12.30
CA LYS A 163 26.03 6.02 12.98
C LYS A 163 25.67 4.70 12.32
N VAL A 164 26.68 3.99 11.84
CA VAL A 164 26.55 2.64 11.28
C VAL A 164 26.33 1.66 12.45
N PRO A 165 25.33 0.76 12.39
CA PRO A 165 25.11 -0.25 13.42
C PRO A 165 26.25 -1.26 13.42
N THR A 166 26.67 -1.68 14.61
CA THR A 166 27.74 -2.67 14.83
C THR A 166 27.21 -4.00 15.38
N THR A 167 25.95 -4.02 15.81
CA THR A 167 25.25 -5.20 16.32
C THR A 167 23.88 -5.35 15.66
N VAL A 168 23.37 -6.58 15.59
CA VAL A 168 22.03 -6.87 15.05
C VAL A 168 20.96 -6.07 15.80
N GLY A 169 21.09 -5.87 17.12
CA GLY A 169 20.19 -5.02 17.89
C GLY A 169 20.26 -3.54 17.50
N GLU A 170 21.46 -3.00 17.26
CA GLU A 170 21.63 -1.60 16.79
C GLU A 170 21.06 -1.36 15.39
N PHE A 171 20.86 -2.40 14.58
CA PHE A 171 20.18 -2.28 13.28
C PHE A 171 18.74 -1.78 13.40
N PHE A 172 18.09 -2.05 14.55
CA PHE A 172 16.71 -1.70 14.86
C PHE A 172 16.62 -0.51 15.85
N PRO A 173 16.95 0.72 15.42
CA PRO A 173 16.75 1.90 16.26
C PRO A 173 15.26 2.13 16.55
N ALA A 174 14.96 3.09 17.43
CA ALA A 174 13.58 3.46 17.75
C ALA A 174 12.78 4.01 16.54
N SER A 175 13.47 4.55 15.54
CA SER A 175 12.85 5.02 14.31
C SER A 175 13.79 4.83 13.10
N VAL A 176 13.23 4.58 11.92
CA VAL A 176 13.98 4.52 10.65
C VAL A 176 13.23 5.29 9.57
N PRO A 177 13.91 6.00 8.65
CA PRO A 177 13.23 6.73 7.58
C PRO A 177 12.69 5.79 6.49
N ALA A 178 13.45 4.75 6.12
CA ALA A 178 13.05 3.80 5.09
C ALA A 178 13.73 2.43 5.26
N VAL A 179 13.08 1.40 4.74
CA VAL A 179 13.58 0.02 4.66
C VAL A 179 13.35 -0.50 3.25
N VAL A 180 14.41 -1.01 2.63
CA VAL A 180 14.33 -1.67 1.31
C VAL A 180 14.59 -3.16 1.45
N LEU A 181 13.70 -3.96 0.86
CA LEU A 181 13.83 -5.40 0.76
C LEU A 181 14.12 -5.78 -0.70
N PRO A 182 15.37 -6.09 -1.07
CA PRO A 182 15.67 -6.66 -2.38
C PRO A 182 15.17 -8.11 -2.47
N VAL A 183 14.53 -8.45 -3.58
CA VAL A 183 14.08 -9.80 -3.92
C VAL A 183 15.09 -10.43 -4.88
N PRO A 184 15.66 -11.62 -4.59
CA PRO A 184 16.53 -12.34 -5.52
C PRO A 184 15.85 -12.62 -6.87
N ALA A 185 16.62 -12.84 -7.94
CA ALA A 185 16.09 -13.14 -9.28
C ALA A 185 15.20 -14.40 -9.32
N GLU A 186 15.54 -15.42 -8.55
CA GLU A 186 14.80 -16.70 -8.47
C GLU A 186 14.52 -17.04 -7.00
N PRO A 187 13.54 -16.37 -6.35
CA PRO A 187 13.23 -16.65 -4.96
C PRO A 187 12.51 -17.99 -4.84
N GLY A 188 12.97 -18.84 -3.92
CA GLY A 188 12.23 -20.02 -3.46
C GLY A 188 10.96 -19.63 -2.70
N ALA A 189 10.06 -20.58 -2.50
CA ALA A 189 8.79 -20.32 -1.79
C ALA A 189 9.00 -19.86 -0.33
N ASP A 190 10.02 -20.40 0.33
CA ASP A 190 10.46 -20.02 1.67
C ASP A 190 11.00 -18.59 1.71
N VAL A 191 11.86 -18.22 0.75
CA VAL A 191 12.39 -16.85 0.59
C VAL A 191 11.25 -15.87 0.32
N SER A 192 10.32 -16.19 -0.59
CA SER A 192 9.15 -15.35 -0.86
C SER A 192 8.28 -15.16 0.38
N ALA A 193 7.99 -16.24 1.13
CA ALA A 193 7.22 -16.17 2.37
C ALA A 193 7.91 -15.30 3.44
N ALA A 194 9.23 -15.45 3.58
CA ALA A 194 10.00 -14.68 4.53
C ALA A 194 10.12 -13.20 4.13
N ILE A 195 10.25 -12.86 2.84
CA ILE A 195 10.24 -11.47 2.38
C ILE A 195 8.89 -10.80 2.66
N MET A 196 7.77 -11.48 2.40
CA MET A 196 6.44 -10.95 2.74
C MET A 196 6.28 -10.76 4.26
N THR A 197 6.74 -11.73 5.06
CA THR A 197 6.69 -11.66 6.52
C THR A 197 7.59 -10.55 7.07
N ALA A 198 8.77 -10.36 6.47
CA ALA A 198 9.69 -9.28 6.81
C ALA A 198 9.08 -7.91 6.46
N SER A 199 8.43 -7.78 5.31
CA SER A 199 7.71 -6.57 4.93
C SER A 199 6.60 -6.22 5.93
N ALA A 200 5.83 -7.22 6.37
CA ALA A 200 4.85 -7.02 7.45
C ALA A 200 5.55 -6.65 8.77
N ALA A 201 6.58 -7.38 9.19
CA ALA A 201 7.29 -7.10 10.44
C ALA A 201 7.86 -5.67 10.50
N MET A 202 8.45 -5.19 9.40
CA MET A 202 9.02 -3.83 9.33
C MET A 202 7.93 -2.75 9.26
N SER A 203 6.84 -2.97 8.50
CA SER A 203 5.70 -2.04 8.49
C SER A 203 4.97 -1.99 9.85
N HIS A 204 4.96 -3.10 10.60
CA HIS A 204 4.37 -3.15 11.94
C HIS A 204 5.25 -2.43 12.97
N ARG A 205 6.57 -2.64 12.91
CA ARG A 205 7.54 -2.02 13.82
C ARG A 205 7.70 -0.52 13.56
N TYR A 206 7.67 -0.11 12.30
CA TYR A 206 7.90 1.27 11.87
C TYR A 206 6.77 1.74 10.95
N PRO A 207 5.58 2.08 11.50
CA PRO A 207 4.41 2.45 10.70
C PRO A 207 4.65 3.71 9.83
N ASP A 208 5.52 4.62 10.28
CA ASP A 208 5.87 5.86 9.57
C ASP A 208 7.03 5.70 8.57
N ALA A 209 7.71 4.55 8.55
CA ALA A 209 8.84 4.32 7.65
C ALA A 209 8.38 3.96 6.24
N ALA A 210 9.11 4.44 5.24
CA ALA A 210 8.93 3.99 3.87
C ALA A 210 9.47 2.56 3.69
N VAL A 211 8.61 1.55 3.77
CA VAL A 211 8.94 0.16 3.44
C VAL A 211 8.70 -0.08 1.95
N SER A 212 9.74 -0.47 1.22
CA SER A 212 9.65 -0.77 -0.21
C SER A 212 10.35 -2.08 -0.55
N VAL A 213 9.78 -2.79 -1.52
CA VAL A 213 10.28 -4.08 -2.01
C VAL A 213 10.64 -3.90 -3.47
N VAL A 214 11.84 -4.33 -3.86
CA VAL A 214 12.37 -4.12 -5.22
C VAL A 214 13.10 -5.38 -5.69
N PRO A 215 13.24 -5.60 -7.01
CA PRO A 215 14.22 -6.55 -7.52
C PRO A 215 15.63 -6.22 -6.99
N ASP A 216 16.43 -7.24 -6.71
CA ASP A 216 17.83 -7.09 -6.27
C ASP A 216 18.67 -6.21 -7.20
N THR A 217 18.47 -6.34 -8.51
CA THR A 217 19.09 -5.53 -9.56
C THR A 217 18.77 -4.03 -9.46
N GLU A 218 17.66 -3.65 -8.82
CA GLU A 218 17.23 -2.25 -8.64
C GLU A 218 17.68 -1.65 -7.30
N LEU A 219 18.29 -2.45 -6.41
CA LEU A 219 18.66 -2.02 -5.06
C LEU A 219 19.54 -0.76 -5.07
N ALA A 220 20.56 -0.71 -5.92
CA ALA A 220 21.48 0.43 -5.99
C ALA A 220 20.78 1.73 -6.41
N ALA A 221 19.90 1.65 -7.43
CA ALA A 221 19.14 2.80 -7.90
C ALA A 221 18.12 3.29 -6.86
N ARG A 222 17.49 2.36 -6.14
CA ARG A 222 16.58 2.68 -5.03
C ARG A 222 17.34 3.35 -3.89
N ALA A 223 18.43 2.73 -3.43
CA ALA A 223 19.24 3.18 -2.29
C ALA A 223 19.82 4.59 -2.48
N ALA A 224 20.22 4.94 -3.71
CA ALA A 224 20.76 6.27 -4.03
C ALA A 224 19.81 7.44 -3.72
N ASN A 225 18.50 7.18 -3.64
CA ASN A 225 17.47 8.20 -3.40
C ASN A 225 16.89 8.14 -1.98
N LEU A 226 17.40 7.25 -1.12
CA LEU A 226 16.87 7.11 0.23
C LEU A 226 17.53 8.09 1.20
N PRO A 227 16.80 8.55 2.24
CA PRO A 227 17.39 9.36 3.28
C PRO A 227 18.51 8.62 4.04
N ALA A 228 19.45 9.40 4.60
CA ALA A 228 20.46 8.86 5.50
C ALA A 228 19.81 8.13 6.68
N GLY A 229 20.37 6.99 7.06
CA GLY A 229 19.80 6.12 8.10
C GLY A 229 18.77 5.12 7.62
N SER A 230 18.52 5.02 6.31
CA SER A 230 17.73 3.93 5.73
C SER A 230 18.42 2.58 5.91
N ARG A 231 17.65 1.49 5.77
CA ARG A 231 18.09 0.11 6.01
C ARG A 231 17.85 -0.78 4.79
N VAL A 232 18.71 -1.77 4.59
CA VAL A 232 18.49 -2.86 3.63
C VAL A 232 18.25 -4.15 4.42
N LEU A 233 17.20 -4.88 4.07
CA LEU A 233 16.91 -6.18 4.67
C LEU A 233 16.83 -7.23 3.58
N SER A 234 17.81 -8.12 3.55
CA SER A 234 17.91 -9.19 2.56
C SER A 234 17.56 -10.53 3.19
N VAL A 235 16.87 -11.35 2.40
CA VAL A 235 16.50 -12.71 2.77
C VAL A 235 17.16 -13.65 1.78
N VAL A 236 17.89 -14.66 2.28
CA VAL A 236 18.69 -15.58 1.48
C VAL A 236 18.35 -17.01 1.90
N ALA A 237 18.15 -17.89 0.91
CA ALA A 237 18.03 -19.31 1.19
C ALA A 237 19.38 -19.89 1.59
N ASP A 238 19.43 -20.55 2.75
CA ASP A 238 20.59 -21.28 3.24
C ASP A 238 20.10 -22.56 3.92
N GLN A 239 20.72 -23.69 3.62
CA GLN A 239 20.40 -25.00 4.22
C GLN A 239 21.05 -25.21 5.59
N GLY A 240 21.87 -24.25 6.04
CA GLY A 240 22.45 -24.21 7.39
C GLY A 240 21.44 -23.77 8.46
N GLU A 241 21.95 -23.57 9.68
CA GLU A 241 21.15 -22.99 10.76
C GLU A 241 20.71 -21.56 10.41
N THR A 242 19.49 -21.19 10.82
CA THR A 242 18.99 -19.84 10.61
C THR A 242 19.88 -18.81 11.32
N SER A 243 20.41 -17.87 10.55
CA SER A 243 21.34 -16.84 11.01
C SER A 243 20.90 -15.46 10.58
N THR A 244 21.27 -14.45 11.36
CA THR A 244 21.06 -13.04 11.06
C THR A 244 22.38 -12.31 11.18
N GLU A 245 22.83 -11.67 10.10
CA GLU A 245 24.15 -11.05 10.01
C GLU A 245 24.05 -9.60 9.53
N LEU A 246 24.89 -8.74 10.10
CA LEU A 246 25.11 -7.38 9.59
C LEU A 246 26.10 -7.36 8.44
N ALA A 247 25.72 -6.64 7.40
CA ALA A 247 26.55 -6.36 6.24
C ALA A 247 26.34 -4.91 5.77
N THR A 248 26.82 -4.60 4.58
CA THR A 248 26.58 -3.32 3.90
C THR A 248 26.23 -3.60 2.44
N ALA A 249 25.15 -3.01 1.96
CA ALA A 249 24.74 -3.09 0.56
C ALA A 249 24.37 -1.71 0.03
N ALA A 250 24.85 -1.36 -1.16
CA ALA A 250 24.61 -0.07 -1.81
C ALA A 250 24.89 1.16 -0.90
N GLY A 251 25.90 1.06 -0.03
CA GLY A 251 26.28 2.14 0.91
C GLY A 251 25.37 2.28 2.14
N LEU A 252 24.42 1.36 2.34
CA LEU A 252 23.50 1.35 3.48
C LEU A 252 23.76 0.15 4.40
N PRO A 253 23.50 0.26 5.71
CA PRO A 253 23.51 -0.88 6.61
C PRO A 253 22.53 -1.96 6.15
N GLN A 254 23.00 -3.19 6.06
CA GLN A 254 22.23 -4.34 5.62
C GLN A 254 22.10 -5.35 6.75
N LEU A 255 20.91 -5.94 6.89
CA LEU A 255 20.69 -7.15 7.65
C LEU A 255 20.41 -8.29 6.67
N ILE A 256 21.16 -9.38 6.78
CA ILE A 256 20.97 -10.59 5.98
C ILE A 256 20.34 -11.63 6.88
N LEU A 257 19.16 -12.09 6.51
CA LEU A 257 18.50 -13.22 7.12
C LEU A 257 18.69 -14.45 6.23
N SER A 258 19.41 -15.45 6.75
CA SER A 258 19.71 -16.70 6.05
C SER A 258 19.04 -17.87 6.74
N GLY A 259 18.56 -18.85 5.98
CA GLY A 259 17.89 -20.05 6.48
C GLY A 259 16.97 -20.66 5.43
N HIS A 260 16.11 -21.57 5.85
CA HIS A 260 15.21 -22.30 4.96
C HIS A 260 13.83 -22.54 5.61
N ASP A 261 12.86 -22.88 4.77
CA ASP A 261 11.51 -23.29 5.16
C ASP A 261 10.85 -22.32 6.17
N ASP A 262 10.16 -22.89 7.17
CA ASP A 262 9.42 -22.14 8.19
C ASP A 262 10.34 -21.37 9.15
N GLN A 263 11.59 -21.82 9.31
CA GLN A 263 12.54 -21.15 10.20
C GLN A 263 12.82 -19.73 9.69
N LEU A 264 13.01 -19.58 8.38
CA LEU A 264 13.23 -18.29 7.74
C LEU A 264 12.05 -17.33 7.96
N ARG A 265 10.82 -17.85 7.89
CA ARG A 265 9.60 -17.08 8.14
C ARG A 265 9.47 -16.64 9.59
N THR A 266 9.73 -17.53 10.55
CA THR A 266 9.68 -17.19 11.98
C THR A 266 10.80 -16.21 12.39
N ALA A 267 11.93 -16.25 11.71
CA ALA A 267 13.01 -15.28 11.89
C ALA A 267 12.66 -13.91 11.28
N ALA A 268 12.05 -13.88 10.09
CA ALA A 268 11.50 -12.66 9.51
C ALA A 268 10.43 -12.01 10.42
N ARG A 269 9.64 -12.82 11.13
CA ARG A 269 8.69 -12.34 12.12
C ARG A 269 9.37 -11.69 13.33
N ALA A 270 10.49 -12.23 13.78
CA ALA A 270 11.21 -11.71 14.94
C ALA A 270 11.66 -10.26 14.77
N LEU A 271 11.80 -9.80 13.52
CA LEU A 271 12.14 -8.42 13.17
C LEU A 271 11.13 -7.39 13.71
N SER A 272 9.88 -7.80 14.01
CA SER A 272 8.89 -6.92 14.60
C SER A 272 9.08 -6.72 16.11
N SER A 273 9.89 -7.57 16.77
CA SER A 273 10.02 -7.61 18.21
C SER A 273 11.02 -6.59 18.75
N ASP A 274 10.65 -5.90 19.83
CA ASP A 274 11.59 -5.04 20.57
C ASP A 274 12.70 -5.81 21.28
N LYS A 275 12.55 -7.14 21.41
CA LYS A 275 13.57 -8.01 22.00
C LYS A 275 14.79 -8.20 21.10
N THR A 276 14.75 -7.73 19.84
CA THR A 276 15.91 -7.67 18.95
C THR A 276 17.07 -6.88 19.57
N ALA A 277 16.79 -5.97 20.50
CA ALA A 277 17.81 -5.25 21.28
C ALA A 277 18.77 -6.17 22.08
N LEU A 278 18.40 -7.43 22.33
CA LEU A 278 19.27 -8.42 23.00
C LEU A 278 20.36 -9.00 22.08
N ALA A 279 20.27 -8.77 20.76
CA ALA A 279 21.23 -9.25 19.78
C ALA A 279 22.47 -8.33 19.72
N VAL A 280 23.36 -8.47 20.71
CA VAL A 280 24.51 -7.57 20.95
C VAL A 280 25.77 -7.87 20.14
N THR A 281 25.67 -8.72 19.11
CA THR A 281 26.78 -9.09 18.20
C THR A 281 26.42 -8.75 16.76
N SER A 282 27.41 -8.70 15.86
CA SER A 282 27.20 -8.44 14.43
C SER A 282 26.56 -9.61 13.68
N SER A 283 26.56 -10.80 14.29
CA SER A 283 25.87 -11.99 13.77
C SER A 283 25.29 -12.78 14.94
N VAL A 284 24.08 -13.31 14.77
CA VAL A 284 23.38 -14.16 15.73
C VAL A 284 22.72 -15.35 15.03
N THR A 285 22.56 -16.45 15.75
CA THR A 285 21.77 -17.61 15.31
C THR A 285 20.49 -17.72 16.13
N GLY A 286 19.45 -18.32 15.55
CA GLY A 286 18.21 -18.61 16.28
C GLY A 286 17.34 -17.39 16.61
N LEU A 287 17.53 -16.26 15.92
CA LEU A 287 16.62 -15.12 16.01
C LEU A 287 15.25 -15.55 15.47
N THR A 288 14.29 -15.79 16.35
CA THR A 288 12.94 -16.25 16.00
C THR A 288 11.91 -15.69 16.97
N SER A 289 10.66 -15.59 16.53
CA SER A 289 9.55 -15.17 17.39
C SER A 289 8.29 -15.98 17.09
N ALA A 290 7.55 -16.31 18.15
CA ALA A 290 6.18 -16.75 18.03
C ALA A 290 5.29 -15.63 17.48
N LEU A 291 4.14 -15.99 16.90
CA LEU A 291 3.12 -15.01 16.54
C LEU A 291 2.56 -14.41 17.84
N PRO A 292 2.45 -13.08 17.96
CA PRO A 292 1.68 -12.48 19.05
C PRO A 292 0.24 -13.02 19.03
N ALA A 293 -0.31 -13.29 20.21
CA ALA A 293 -1.69 -13.76 20.31
C ALA A 293 -2.66 -12.75 19.66
N ALA A 294 -3.70 -13.27 19.01
CA ALA A 294 -4.75 -12.43 18.45
C ALA A 294 -5.39 -11.59 19.56
N PRO A 295 -5.69 -10.30 19.30
CA PRO A 295 -6.39 -9.47 20.27
C PRO A 295 -7.75 -10.04 20.65
N GLY A 296 -8.16 -9.75 21.89
CA GLY A 296 -9.53 -10.02 22.34
C GLY A 296 -10.54 -9.03 21.76
N LEU A 297 -11.82 -9.33 21.99
CA LEU A 297 -12.94 -8.47 21.60
C LEU A 297 -13.19 -7.30 22.56
N VAL A 298 -12.40 -7.17 23.63
CA VAL A 298 -12.48 -6.07 24.59
C VAL A 298 -11.16 -5.31 24.55
N GLN A 299 -11.23 -4.01 24.29
CA GLN A 299 -10.07 -3.12 24.23
C GLN A 299 -10.32 -1.91 25.12
N SER A 300 -9.38 -1.55 26.00
CA SER A 300 -9.45 -0.28 26.71
C SER A 300 -9.02 0.88 25.80
N LEU A 301 -9.37 2.12 26.11
CA LEU A 301 -8.85 3.27 25.35
C LEU A 301 -7.32 3.33 25.39
N LYS A 302 -6.72 2.86 26.48
CA LYS A 302 -5.27 2.72 26.61
C LYS A 302 -4.70 1.71 25.61
N ASP A 303 -5.34 0.56 25.44
CA ASP A 303 -4.91 -0.46 24.47
C ASP A 303 -5.05 0.02 23.02
N LEU A 304 -6.00 0.94 22.78
CA LEU A 304 -6.20 1.61 21.50
C LEU A 304 -5.20 2.76 21.26
N GLY A 305 -4.22 2.96 22.16
CA GLY A 305 -3.14 3.94 22.02
C GLY A 305 -3.40 5.28 22.73
N SER A 306 -4.53 5.46 23.43
CA SER A 306 -4.82 6.69 24.18
C SER A 306 -4.33 6.58 25.62
N SER A 307 -3.13 7.10 25.90
CA SER A 307 -2.54 7.06 27.26
C SER A 307 -3.13 8.11 28.20
N THR A 308 -3.46 9.30 27.69
CA THR A 308 -4.09 10.40 28.45
C THR A 308 -5.14 11.10 27.60
N LEU A 309 -6.35 11.30 28.14
CA LEU A 309 -7.42 11.98 27.43
C LEU A 309 -8.07 13.02 28.35
N LYS A 310 -7.77 14.28 28.06
CA LYS A 310 -8.21 15.45 28.84
C LYS A 310 -8.72 16.54 27.90
N LEU A 311 -9.86 17.10 28.25
CA LEU A 311 -10.51 18.22 27.55
C LEU A 311 -10.63 19.38 28.55
N SER A 312 -10.27 20.59 28.15
CA SER A 312 -10.32 21.75 29.06
C SER A 312 -10.71 23.03 28.33
N GLY A 313 -11.42 23.91 29.03
CA GLY A 313 -11.84 25.23 28.55
C GLY A 313 -13.35 25.38 28.37
N TYR A 314 -13.76 26.58 27.94
CA TYR A 314 -15.12 26.89 27.51
C TYR A 314 -15.22 26.81 25.98
N GLY A 315 -16.42 26.57 25.45
CA GLY A 315 -16.64 26.27 24.03
C GLY A 315 -16.79 24.77 23.79
N THR A 316 -16.20 24.26 22.71
CA THR A 316 -16.35 22.85 22.29
C THR A 316 -15.04 22.11 22.04
N PRO A 317 -14.13 21.95 23.02
CA PRO A 317 -12.91 21.17 22.83
C PRO A 317 -13.22 19.69 22.54
N GLU A 318 -12.42 19.08 21.65
CA GLU A 318 -12.60 17.71 21.16
C GLU A 318 -11.30 16.91 21.27
N SER A 319 -11.44 15.60 21.46
CA SER A 319 -10.36 14.61 21.42
C SER A 319 -10.81 13.39 20.63
N TYR A 320 -9.85 12.70 20.01
CA TYR A 320 -10.07 11.60 19.08
C TYR A 320 -9.25 10.38 19.50
N VAL A 321 -9.87 9.22 19.40
CA VAL A 321 -9.21 7.92 19.52
C VAL A 321 -9.48 7.13 18.23
N GLY A 322 -8.42 6.71 17.56
CA GLY A 322 -8.52 5.86 16.39
C GLY A 322 -8.90 4.44 16.79
N VAL A 323 -9.89 3.85 16.12
CA VAL A 323 -10.35 2.49 16.37
C VAL A 323 -10.43 1.71 15.07
N THR A 324 -9.58 0.71 14.90
CA THR A 324 -9.58 -0.16 13.73
C THR A 324 -10.15 -1.54 14.08
N GLN A 325 -10.85 -2.16 13.14
CA GLN A 325 -11.42 -3.50 13.40
C GLN A 325 -10.32 -4.56 13.65
N SER A 326 -9.13 -4.37 13.07
CA SER A 326 -7.98 -5.25 13.29
C SER A 326 -7.51 -5.27 14.75
N GLN A 327 -7.77 -4.24 15.55
CA GLN A 327 -7.53 -4.24 17.00
C GLN A 327 -8.41 -5.25 17.76
N PHE A 328 -9.49 -5.74 17.15
CA PHE A 328 -10.33 -6.81 17.70
C PHE A 328 -10.05 -8.18 17.06
N GLY A 329 -8.96 -8.30 16.30
CA GLY A 329 -8.51 -9.54 15.67
C GLY A 329 -9.32 -9.96 14.43
N GLY A 330 -10.21 -9.12 13.90
CA GLY A 330 -10.97 -9.41 12.69
C GLY A 330 -12.19 -8.50 12.49
N PRO A 331 -13.08 -8.83 11.53
CA PRO A 331 -14.27 -8.04 11.28
C PRO A 331 -15.24 -8.06 12.48
N VAL A 332 -15.85 -6.91 12.77
CA VAL A 332 -16.85 -6.74 13.84
C VAL A 332 -18.20 -6.23 13.33
N SER A 333 -19.28 -6.72 13.92
CA SER A 333 -20.67 -6.40 13.54
C SER A 333 -21.31 -5.35 14.45
N SER A 334 -20.82 -5.21 15.68
CA SER A 334 -21.24 -4.19 16.64
C SER A 334 -20.10 -3.88 17.61
N VAL A 335 -20.13 -2.67 18.18
CA VAL A 335 -19.21 -2.23 19.22
C VAL A 335 -20.02 -1.51 20.30
N LYS A 336 -19.83 -1.88 21.55
CA LYS A 336 -20.35 -1.17 22.71
C LYS A 336 -19.24 -0.30 23.30
N VAL A 337 -19.50 0.98 23.47
CA VAL A 337 -18.61 1.96 24.06
C VAL A 337 -19.02 2.19 25.51
N GLN A 338 -18.09 1.98 26.45
CA GLN A 338 -18.22 2.36 27.85
C GLN A 338 -17.10 3.35 28.20
N LEU A 339 -17.46 4.61 28.43
CA LEU A 339 -16.53 5.65 28.88
C LEU A 339 -16.77 5.99 30.34
N LYS A 340 -15.68 6.16 31.08
CA LYS A 340 -15.66 6.60 32.47
C LYS A 340 -14.68 7.76 32.61
N GLY A 341 -14.99 8.69 33.49
CA GLY A 341 -14.09 9.80 33.75
C GLY A 341 -14.56 10.67 34.88
N THR A 342 -13.82 11.76 35.05
CA THR A 342 -14.04 12.79 36.07
C THR A 342 -14.12 14.15 35.42
N HIS A 343 -14.72 15.12 36.11
CA HIS A 343 -14.76 16.50 35.66
C HIS A 343 -14.64 17.48 36.84
N THR A 344 -14.22 18.71 36.57
CA THR A 344 -14.28 19.77 37.58
C THR A 344 -15.72 20.13 37.90
N ALA A 345 -15.96 20.68 39.10
CA ALA A 345 -17.30 21.11 39.51
C ALA A 345 -17.84 22.17 38.53
N VAL A 346 -19.08 21.98 38.06
CA VAL A 346 -19.75 22.94 37.17
C VAL A 346 -20.21 24.14 38.00
N PRO A 347 -19.74 25.37 37.71
CA PRO A 347 -20.15 26.56 38.46
C PRO A 347 -21.66 26.82 38.36
N ASP A 348 -22.22 27.50 39.37
CA ASP A 348 -23.62 27.92 39.35
C ASP A 348 -23.92 28.77 38.10
N ASN A 349 -25.02 28.45 37.41
CA ASN A 349 -25.44 29.08 36.15
C ASN A 349 -24.50 28.85 34.94
N ALA A 350 -23.52 27.94 35.04
CA ALA A 350 -22.80 27.41 33.88
C ALA A 350 -23.49 26.14 33.36
N GLN A 351 -23.19 25.77 32.11
CA GLN A 351 -23.65 24.50 31.53
C GLN A 351 -22.45 23.73 30.98
N ALA A 352 -22.40 22.43 31.23
CA ALA A 352 -21.37 21.56 30.66
C ALA A 352 -21.98 20.22 30.25
N GLN A 353 -21.51 19.69 29.13
CA GLN A 353 -22.00 18.45 28.53
C GLN A 353 -20.84 17.72 27.86
N VAL A 354 -20.81 16.39 28.00
CA VAL A 354 -19.93 15.50 27.22
C VAL A 354 -20.74 14.78 26.18
N SER A 355 -20.31 14.87 24.93
CA SER A 355 -20.87 14.17 23.78
C SER A 355 -19.86 13.17 23.22
N VAL A 356 -20.33 11.98 22.86
CA VAL A 356 -19.51 10.91 22.29
C VAL A 356 -20.00 10.61 20.88
N PHE A 357 -19.08 10.63 19.93
CA PHE A 357 -19.35 10.40 18.51
C PHE A 357 -18.54 9.22 17.99
N TRP A 358 -19.10 8.53 17.00
CA TRP A 358 -18.43 7.52 16.21
C TRP A 358 -18.52 7.88 14.73
N ASN A 359 -17.40 8.11 14.05
CA ASN A 359 -17.39 8.54 12.64
C ASN A 359 -18.38 9.71 12.38
N ASP A 360 -18.39 10.70 13.27
CA ASP A 360 -19.31 11.84 13.30
C ASP A 360 -20.77 11.56 13.70
N TYR A 361 -21.17 10.31 13.87
CA TYR A 361 -22.49 9.96 14.40
C TYR A 361 -22.53 10.13 15.92
N LEU A 362 -23.46 10.94 16.45
CA LEU A 362 -23.65 11.12 17.89
C LEU A 362 -24.20 9.83 18.51
N LEU A 363 -23.39 9.15 19.32
CA LEU A 363 -23.80 7.96 20.05
C LEU A 363 -24.59 8.31 21.31
N SER A 364 -24.07 9.25 22.09
CA SER A 364 -24.64 9.64 23.37
C SER A 364 -24.17 11.03 23.78
N SER A 365 -24.97 11.70 24.59
CA SER A 365 -24.64 12.99 25.19
C SER A 365 -25.16 13.03 26.62
N LYS A 366 -24.33 13.55 27.53
CA LYS A 366 -24.60 13.58 28.97
C LYS A 366 -24.21 14.93 29.55
N ASN A 367 -25.14 15.56 30.25
CA ASN A 367 -24.85 16.75 31.04
C ASN A 367 -23.93 16.38 32.21
N LEU A 368 -23.02 17.28 32.55
CA LEU A 368 -22.09 17.12 33.67
C LEU A 368 -22.65 17.75 34.96
N ASP A 369 -23.92 17.51 35.24
CA ASP A 369 -24.61 18.01 36.42
C ASP A 369 -24.55 17.01 37.59
N GLY A 370 -24.12 17.49 38.76
CA GLY A 370 -24.10 16.72 40.00
C GLY A 370 -22.89 15.76 40.13
N GLY A 371 -22.05 15.98 41.14
CA GLY A 371 -20.86 15.17 41.40
C GLY A 371 -19.63 15.59 40.57
N ASP A 372 -18.63 14.71 40.57
CA ASP A 372 -17.31 14.89 39.94
C ASP A 372 -16.95 13.74 38.99
N THR A 373 -17.88 12.82 38.73
CA THR A 373 -17.69 11.62 37.89
C THR A 373 -18.77 11.50 36.83
N PHE A 374 -18.43 10.86 35.72
CA PHE A 374 -19.40 10.51 34.68
C PHE A 374 -19.15 9.12 34.12
N THR A 375 -20.21 8.56 33.55
CA THR A 375 -20.18 7.33 32.77
C THR A 375 -21.10 7.50 31.57
N VAL A 376 -20.65 7.04 30.41
CA VAL A 376 -21.39 6.97 29.16
C VAL A 376 -21.33 5.53 28.66
N ASP A 377 -22.50 4.93 28.43
CA ASP A 377 -22.64 3.64 27.77
C ASP A 377 -23.46 3.84 26.50
N ALA A 378 -22.94 3.39 25.35
CA ALA A 378 -23.62 3.51 24.07
C ALA A 378 -23.24 2.38 23.11
N ASP A 379 -24.18 2.00 22.25
CA ASP A 379 -23.96 1.00 21.20
C ASP A 379 -23.73 1.69 19.85
N VAL A 380 -22.73 1.24 19.10
CA VAL A 380 -22.43 1.70 17.75
C VAL A 380 -23.31 0.93 16.76
N PRO A 381 -24.18 1.61 15.99
CA PRO A 381 -24.97 0.94 14.96
C PRO A 381 -24.07 0.32 13.88
N ALA A 382 -24.40 -0.88 13.41
CA ALA A 382 -23.61 -1.61 12.42
C ALA A 382 -23.33 -0.80 11.14
N GLY A 383 -24.29 0.01 10.69
CA GLY A 383 -24.14 0.88 9.50
C GLY A 383 -23.13 2.02 9.67
N GLN A 384 -22.67 2.30 10.90
CA GLN A 384 -21.65 3.30 11.19
C GLN A 384 -20.25 2.68 11.33
N LEU A 385 -20.14 1.35 11.31
CA LEU A 385 -18.86 0.64 11.44
C LEU A 385 -18.14 0.54 10.09
N GLN A 386 -16.94 1.09 10.07
CA GLN A 386 -15.97 1.01 8.98
C GLN A 386 -14.73 0.22 9.43
N ALA A 387 -13.77 -0.03 8.53
CA ALA A 387 -12.50 -0.68 8.87
C ALA A 387 -11.67 0.15 9.86
N LYS A 388 -11.58 1.45 9.59
CA LYS A 388 -10.99 2.47 10.45
C LYS A 388 -12.10 3.39 10.92
N ASN A 389 -12.14 3.66 12.21
CA ASN A 389 -13.17 4.47 12.83
C ASN A 389 -12.51 5.50 13.74
N GLY A 390 -13.22 6.60 14.01
CA GLY A 390 -12.85 7.60 14.99
C GLY A 390 -13.88 7.66 16.11
N LEU A 391 -13.44 7.39 17.33
CA LEU A 391 -14.19 7.73 18.54
C LEU A 391 -13.83 9.17 18.92
N ARG A 392 -14.78 10.09 18.79
CA ARG A 392 -14.60 11.50 19.18
C ARG A 392 -15.33 11.80 20.47
N ILE A 393 -14.65 12.43 21.40
CA ILE A 393 -15.20 12.89 22.67
C ILE A 393 -15.14 14.40 22.68
N ARG A 394 -16.28 15.04 22.90
CA ARG A 394 -16.44 16.49 22.89
C ARG A 394 -16.97 16.97 24.22
N LEU A 395 -16.31 17.96 24.80
CA LEU A 395 -16.84 18.74 25.90
C LEU A 395 -17.49 19.98 25.30
N ALA A 396 -18.74 20.26 25.63
CA ALA A 396 -19.41 21.53 25.38
C ALA A 396 -19.57 22.24 26.73
N ALA A 397 -18.93 23.38 26.94
CA ALA A 397 -18.98 24.13 28.19
C ALA A 397 -19.31 25.61 27.94
N LEU A 398 -20.33 26.11 28.61
CA LEU A 398 -20.78 27.50 28.55
C LEU A 398 -20.66 28.14 29.94
N PRO A 399 -19.87 29.22 30.10
CA PRO A 399 -19.75 29.92 31.37
C PRO A 399 -21.02 30.73 31.67
N ALA A 400 -21.21 31.07 32.95
CA ALA A 400 -22.27 31.97 33.37
C ALA A 400 -22.15 33.32 32.62
N GLY A 401 -23.23 33.74 31.95
CA GLY A 401 -23.26 34.97 31.14
C GLY A 401 -22.80 34.82 29.69
N GLY A 402 -22.32 33.66 29.26
CA GLY A 402 -21.98 33.37 27.85
C GLY A 402 -20.66 33.95 27.34
N ASP A 403 -19.88 34.59 28.22
CA ASP A 403 -18.56 35.15 27.91
C ASP A 403 -17.48 34.07 27.97
N CYS A 404 -17.03 33.64 26.79
CA CYS A 404 -16.09 32.54 26.64
C CYS A 404 -14.63 32.96 26.80
N THR A 405 -14.37 34.24 27.12
CA THR A 405 -13.11 34.67 27.73
C THR A 405 -12.97 34.17 29.18
N GLY A 406 -14.08 33.72 29.78
CA GLY A 406 -14.18 33.20 31.14
C GLY A 406 -14.28 34.34 32.16
N PRO A 407 -15.06 34.18 33.24
CA PRO A 407 -15.06 35.16 34.31
C PRO A 407 -13.67 35.24 34.96
N ALA A 408 -13.15 36.44 35.19
CA ALA A 408 -11.88 36.62 35.91
C ALA A 408 -11.94 35.91 37.27
N GLY A 409 -11.01 34.98 37.53
CA GLY A 409 -10.92 34.23 38.78
C GLY A 409 -11.71 32.92 38.85
N VAL A 410 -12.30 32.43 37.75
CA VAL A 410 -12.95 31.11 37.68
C VAL A 410 -12.05 30.11 36.94
N MET A 411 -11.89 28.91 37.51
CA MET A 411 -11.11 27.83 36.87
C MET A 411 -11.86 27.30 35.63
N PRO A 412 -11.15 27.00 34.53
CA PRO A 412 -11.79 26.46 33.33
C PRO A 412 -12.43 25.10 33.60
N MET A 413 -13.47 24.78 32.83
CA MET A 413 -14.07 23.45 32.87
C MET A 413 -13.08 22.41 32.34
N GLU A 414 -13.03 21.26 32.98
CA GLU A 414 -12.12 20.18 32.64
C GLU A 414 -12.81 18.84 32.75
N VAL A 415 -12.54 17.96 31.80
CA VAL A 415 -12.96 16.56 31.75
C VAL A 415 -11.73 15.70 31.55
N THR A 416 -11.54 14.69 32.41
CA THR A 416 -10.50 13.67 32.28
C THR A 416 -11.15 12.31 32.12
N VAL A 417 -10.83 11.58 31.04
CA VAL A 417 -11.33 10.23 30.80
C VAL A 417 -10.34 9.22 31.38
N ASP A 418 -10.86 8.24 32.12
CA ASP A 418 -10.08 7.08 32.58
C ASP A 418 -9.87 6.13 31.40
N THR A 419 -8.71 6.22 30.76
CA THR A 419 -8.40 5.46 29.54
C THR A 419 -8.22 3.96 29.79
N ALA A 420 -7.86 3.57 31.01
CA ALA A 420 -7.72 2.16 31.39
C ALA A 420 -9.05 1.54 31.84
N GLY A 421 -9.93 2.33 32.47
CA GLY A 421 -11.26 1.90 32.92
C GLY A 421 -12.38 2.04 31.88
N SER A 422 -12.12 2.73 30.77
CA SER A 422 -13.03 2.90 29.62
C SER A 422 -12.75 1.85 28.55
N ASN A 423 -13.77 1.11 28.14
CA ASN A 423 -13.64 -0.07 27.29
C ASN A 423 -14.56 -0.02 26.06
N LEU A 424 -14.09 -0.61 24.97
CA LEU A 424 -14.85 -0.95 23.78
C LEU A 424 -15.01 -2.47 23.73
N THR A 425 -16.25 -2.94 23.64
CA THR A 425 -16.57 -4.37 23.53
C THR A 425 -17.18 -4.65 22.18
N ALA A 426 -16.49 -5.42 21.35
CA ALA A 426 -16.92 -5.76 20.00
C ALA A 426 -17.60 -7.13 19.93
N VAL A 427 -18.42 -7.33 18.90
CA VAL A 427 -18.95 -8.63 18.52
C VAL A 427 -18.46 -8.98 17.12
N ARG A 428 -17.98 -10.22 16.93
CA ARG A 428 -17.46 -10.68 15.64
C ARG A 428 -18.55 -10.66 14.56
N GLY A 429 -18.16 -10.36 13.32
CA GLY A 429 -19.04 -10.41 12.14
C GLY A 429 -18.71 -9.30 11.14
N GLY A 430 -19.22 -9.36 9.91
CA GLY A 430 -18.97 -8.31 8.91
C GLY A 430 -20.04 -7.21 8.95
N SER A 431 -19.64 -5.95 9.17
CA SER A 431 -20.53 -4.78 9.02
C SER A 431 -20.39 -4.07 7.67
N THR A 432 -19.25 -4.25 6.99
CA THR A 432 -18.90 -3.54 5.75
C THR A 432 -19.32 -4.36 4.51
N LYS A 433 -19.75 -3.67 3.44
CA LYS A 433 -19.98 -4.30 2.12
C LYS A 433 -18.69 -4.94 1.60
N ALA A 434 -18.80 -6.00 0.80
CA ALA A 434 -17.65 -6.63 0.14
C ALA A 434 -16.90 -5.61 -0.74
N GLY A 435 -15.57 -5.62 -0.64
CA GLY A 435 -14.67 -4.71 -1.37
C GLY A 435 -13.37 -4.45 -0.63
N PHE A 436 -12.58 -3.47 -1.11
CA PHE A 436 -11.26 -3.19 -0.55
C PHE A 436 -11.33 -2.71 0.90
N ALA A 437 -12.39 -1.99 1.28
CA ALA A 437 -12.62 -1.53 2.64
C ALA A 437 -12.77 -2.67 3.67
N ARG A 438 -12.85 -3.95 3.28
CA ARG A 438 -12.80 -5.10 4.22
C ARG A 438 -11.40 -5.53 4.63
N PHE A 439 -10.38 -4.98 3.99
CA PHE A 439 -8.99 -5.33 4.22
C PHE A 439 -8.28 -4.24 5.04
N PRO A 440 -7.33 -4.63 5.92
CA PRO A 440 -6.82 -5.98 6.14
C PRO A 440 -7.66 -6.86 7.09
N GLN A 441 -8.69 -6.33 7.76
CA GLN A 441 -9.31 -6.98 8.92
C GLN A 441 -9.90 -8.37 8.63
N THR A 442 -10.39 -8.64 7.41
CA THR A 442 -10.93 -9.96 7.05
C THR A 442 -9.89 -11.10 7.11
N PHE A 443 -8.60 -10.79 6.99
CA PHE A 443 -7.52 -11.78 7.18
C PHE A 443 -7.31 -12.15 8.66
N GLY A 444 -7.77 -11.31 9.59
CA GLY A 444 -7.32 -11.37 10.98
C GLY A 444 -5.79 -11.24 11.01
N GLN A 445 -5.10 -12.26 11.52
CA GLN A 445 -3.63 -12.33 11.49
C GLN A 445 -3.09 -13.25 10.38
N SER A 446 -3.89 -14.12 9.75
CA SER A 446 -3.39 -15.12 8.80
C SER A 446 -3.60 -14.63 7.36
N VAL A 447 -2.53 -14.50 6.60
CA VAL A 447 -2.58 -14.10 5.18
C VAL A 447 -2.00 -15.23 4.32
N PRO A 448 -2.82 -16.22 3.92
CA PRO A 448 -2.44 -17.17 2.87
C PRO A 448 -2.23 -16.44 1.55
N VAL A 449 -1.08 -16.65 0.92
CA VAL A 449 -0.71 -16.06 -0.36
C VAL A 449 -0.46 -17.16 -1.38
N ALA A 450 -1.19 -17.12 -2.49
CA ALA A 450 -0.97 -17.99 -3.64
C ALA A 450 -0.38 -17.20 -4.80
N PHE A 451 0.59 -17.79 -5.50
CA PHE A 451 1.08 -17.24 -6.76
C PHE A 451 0.40 -17.92 -7.93
N GLY A 452 -0.02 -17.12 -8.91
CA GLY A 452 -0.30 -17.63 -10.24
C GLY A 452 0.99 -17.99 -10.98
N PRO A 453 0.87 -18.70 -12.11
CA PRO A 453 2.03 -19.07 -12.93
C PRO A 453 2.70 -17.80 -13.47
N GLY A 454 4.02 -17.68 -13.34
CA GLY A 454 4.74 -16.50 -13.80
C GLY A 454 6.11 -16.31 -13.16
N ASN A 455 6.59 -15.06 -13.22
CA ASN A 455 7.87 -14.66 -12.65
C ASN A 455 7.77 -14.58 -11.11
N ALA A 456 8.47 -15.48 -10.42
CA ALA A 456 8.45 -15.57 -8.95
C ALA A 456 9.00 -14.30 -8.27
N GLN A 457 10.02 -13.65 -8.82
CA GLN A 457 10.55 -12.38 -8.30
C GLN A 457 9.49 -11.28 -8.38
N ALA A 458 8.84 -11.10 -9.53
CA ALA A 458 7.79 -10.10 -9.71
C ALA A 458 6.58 -10.37 -8.80
N ASN A 459 6.15 -11.62 -8.68
CA ASN A 459 5.05 -12.00 -7.77
C ASN A 459 5.41 -11.72 -6.30
N THR A 460 6.66 -11.99 -5.90
CA THR A 460 7.15 -11.69 -4.54
C THR A 460 7.19 -10.20 -4.27
N VAL A 461 7.72 -9.38 -5.20
CA VAL A 461 7.74 -7.92 -5.08
C VAL A 461 6.32 -7.37 -4.90
N ASN A 462 5.39 -7.80 -5.74
CA ASN A 462 4.00 -7.34 -5.72
C ASN A 462 3.29 -7.77 -4.43
N ALA A 463 3.41 -9.04 -4.04
CA ALA A 463 2.78 -9.57 -2.84
C ALA A 463 3.32 -8.90 -1.57
N ALA A 464 4.66 -8.77 -1.45
CA ALA A 464 5.27 -8.15 -0.30
C ALA A 464 4.97 -6.64 -0.21
N SER A 465 4.81 -5.95 -1.34
CA SER A 465 4.36 -4.55 -1.38
C SER A 465 2.90 -4.40 -0.90
N LEU A 466 2.01 -5.28 -1.37
CA LEU A 466 0.61 -5.30 -0.90
C LEU A 466 0.52 -5.64 0.59
N VAL A 467 1.29 -6.62 1.05
CA VAL A 467 1.38 -7.00 2.48
C VAL A 467 1.91 -5.84 3.32
N ALA A 468 2.96 -5.15 2.87
CA ALA A 468 3.48 -3.97 3.56
C ALA A 468 2.40 -2.88 3.71
N SER A 469 1.60 -2.66 2.66
CA SER A 469 0.47 -1.72 2.68
C SER A 469 -0.66 -2.17 3.62
N LEU A 470 -1.06 -3.45 3.54
CA LEU A 470 -2.07 -4.05 4.42
C LEU A 470 -1.66 -3.94 5.89
N GLN A 471 -0.39 -4.19 6.20
CA GLN A 471 0.11 -4.14 7.56
C GLN A 471 0.06 -2.73 8.16
N ARG A 472 0.29 -1.66 7.38
CA ARG A 472 0.15 -0.28 7.87
C ARG A 472 -1.26 0.04 8.35
N ASP A 473 -2.26 -0.66 7.80
CA ASP A 473 -3.67 -0.53 8.17
C ASP A 473 -4.12 -1.58 9.22
N SER A 474 -3.22 -2.46 9.64
CA SER A 474 -3.46 -3.49 10.65
C SER A 474 -2.77 -3.14 11.96
N ALA A 475 -3.53 -3.16 13.07
CA ALA A 475 -2.95 -3.05 14.40
C ALA A 475 -2.27 -4.34 14.87
N THR A 476 -2.54 -5.47 14.20
CA THR A 476 -1.93 -6.76 14.52
C THR A 476 -0.90 -7.13 13.47
N LEU A 477 0.16 -7.82 13.91
CA LEU A 477 1.14 -8.37 12.99
C LEU A 477 0.47 -9.42 12.09
N LEU A 478 0.48 -9.16 10.79
CA LEU A 478 0.03 -10.07 9.75
C LEU A 478 1.09 -11.15 9.55
N ASP A 479 0.65 -12.40 9.56
CA ASP A 479 1.46 -13.58 9.31
C ASP A 479 1.20 -14.08 7.90
N THR A 480 2.17 -13.90 7.02
CA THR A 480 2.05 -14.35 5.63
C THR A 480 2.58 -15.77 5.48
N ARG A 481 1.89 -16.59 4.70
CA ARG A 481 2.38 -17.91 4.32
C ARG A 481 2.07 -18.21 2.86
N MET A 482 2.99 -18.90 2.20
CA MET A 482 2.76 -19.39 0.84
C MET A 482 1.84 -20.61 0.88
N VAL A 483 0.87 -20.64 -0.04
CA VAL A 483 -0.03 -21.76 -0.26
C VAL A 483 -0.18 -22.04 -1.75
N GLY A 484 -0.54 -23.27 -2.12
CA GLY A 484 -0.94 -23.60 -3.48
C GLY A 484 -2.24 -22.88 -3.84
N LEU A 485 -2.39 -22.51 -5.12
CA LEU A 485 -3.63 -21.91 -5.61
C LEU A 485 -4.84 -22.84 -5.41
N ASP A 486 -4.65 -24.15 -5.64
CA ASP A 486 -5.71 -25.14 -5.48
C ASP A 486 -6.07 -25.34 -3.99
N ASP A 487 -5.08 -25.31 -3.09
CA ASP A 487 -5.31 -25.37 -1.65
C ASP A 487 -6.10 -24.16 -1.17
N LEU A 488 -5.74 -22.96 -1.62
CA LEU A 488 -6.46 -21.74 -1.28
C LEU A 488 -7.90 -21.78 -1.82
N ALA A 489 -8.08 -22.16 -3.08
CA ALA A 489 -9.39 -22.26 -3.71
C ALA A 489 -10.33 -23.23 -2.98
N GLY A 490 -9.79 -24.35 -2.48
CA GLY A 490 -10.51 -25.36 -1.71
C GLY A 490 -10.67 -25.07 -0.21
N SER A 491 -9.98 -24.07 0.33
CA SER A 491 -10.03 -23.72 1.77
C SER A 491 -11.28 -22.92 2.15
N SER A 492 -11.46 -22.58 3.42
CA SER A 492 -12.45 -21.56 3.86
C SER A 492 -11.78 -20.25 4.27
N GLU A 493 -10.49 -20.07 3.98
CA GLU A 493 -9.71 -18.92 4.43
C GLU A 493 -9.80 -17.78 3.43
N SER A 494 -9.91 -16.54 3.95
CA SER A 494 -9.60 -15.35 3.18
C SER A 494 -8.12 -15.38 2.75
N GLY A 495 -7.81 -14.92 1.54
CA GLY A 495 -6.43 -14.98 1.03
C GLY A 495 -6.12 -13.99 -0.09
N LEU A 496 -4.84 -13.93 -0.43
CA LEU A 496 -4.28 -13.06 -1.47
C LEU A 496 -3.74 -13.93 -2.63
N VAL A 497 -4.09 -13.59 -3.85
CA VAL A 497 -3.54 -14.20 -5.06
C VAL A 497 -2.82 -13.15 -5.89
N VAL A 498 -1.57 -13.41 -6.25
CA VAL A 498 -0.71 -12.49 -7.03
C VAL A 498 -0.20 -13.19 -8.28
N GLY A 499 -0.08 -12.47 -9.40
CA GLY A 499 0.24 -13.10 -10.68
C GLY A 499 -0.93 -13.88 -11.25
N ALA A 500 -2.16 -13.55 -10.86
CA ALA A 500 -3.35 -14.29 -11.28
C ALA A 500 -3.53 -14.23 -12.81
N THR A 501 -3.85 -15.39 -13.38
CA THR A 501 -4.21 -15.56 -14.79
C THR A 501 -5.71 -15.77 -14.95
N ALA A 502 -6.19 -15.84 -16.19
CA ALA A 502 -7.59 -16.18 -16.50
C ALA A 502 -8.05 -17.47 -15.78
N ASP A 503 -7.19 -18.49 -15.76
CA ASP A 503 -7.45 -19.76 -15.08
C ASP A 503 -7.60 -19.57 -13.57
N ALA A 504 -6.71 -18.79 -12.93
CA ALA A 504 -6.81 -18.52 -11.50
C ALA A 504 -8.10 -17.75 -11.16
N ALA A 505 -8.43 -16.73 -11.95
CA ALA A 505 -9.68 -15.98 -11.81
C ALA A 505 -10.91 -16.89 -11.94
N ASN A 506 -10.94 -17.79 -12.94
CA ASN A 506 -12.04 -18.73 -13.14
C ASN A 506 -12.16 -19.74 -11.97
N ARG A 507 -11.04 -20.29 -11.49
CA ARG A 507 -11.03 -21.24 -10.36
C ARG A 507 -11.58 -20.61 -9.09
N LEU A 508 -11.22 -19.35 -8.83
CA LEU A 508 -11.69 -18.58 -7.69
C LEU A 508 -13.06 -17.93 -7.93
N SER A 509 -13.68 -18.17 -9.09
CA SER A 509 -14.95 -17.53 -9.48
C SER A 509 -14.92 -16.00 -9.31
N ALA A 510 -13.78 -15.38 -9.63
CA ALA A 510 -13.61 -13.94 -9.55
C ALA A 510 -14.64 -13.23 -10.46
N PRO A 511 -15.23 -12.12 -10.02
CA PRO A 511 -16.22 -11.41 -10.83
C PRO A 511 -15.66 -10.94 -12.19
N LEU A 512 -14.43 -10.44 -12.21
CA LEU A 512 -13.75 -10.09 -13.46
C LEU A 512 -12.96 -11.27 -14.04
N ARG A 513 -13.24 -11.62 -15.29
CA ARG A 513 -12.42 -12.56 -16.06
C ARG A 513 -11.24 -11.83 -16.68
N LEU A 514 -10.03 -12.37 -16.50
CA LEU A 514 -8.80 -11.82 -17.10
C LEU A 514 -8.66 -12.26 -18.57
N ALA A 515 -9.48 -11.70 -19.47
CA ALA A 515 -9.50 -12.01 -20.90
C ALA A 515 -9.65 -10.74 -21.76
N GLU A 516 -9.41 -10.85 -23.07
CA GLU A 516 -9.65 -9.76 -24.03
C GLU A 516 -11.13 -9.32 -23.97
N PHE A 517 -11.41 -8.01 -23.89
CA PHE A 517 -12.79 -7.51 -23.90
C PHE A 517 -12.98 -6.24 -24.74
N ARG A 518 -14.22 -6.05 -25.24
CA ARG A 518 -14.57 -4.99 -26.20
C ARG A 518 -15.59 -3.96 -25.72
N THR A 519 -16.16 -4.04 -24.51
CA THR A 519 -17.05 -2.96 -24.01
C THR A 519 -17.39 -3.07 -22.51
N ILE A 520 -17.43 -1.93 -21.82
CA ILE A 520 -18.12 -1.73 -20.53
C ILE A 520 -19.58 -1.36 -20.85
N ALA A 521 -20.56 -2.01 -20.24
CA ALA A 521 -21.97 -1.83 -20.60
C ALA A 521 -22.59 -0.54 -20.02
N PRO A 522 -23.61 0.04 -20.69
CA PRO A 522 -23.97 1.46 -20.58
C PRO A 522 -25.09 1.79 -19.58
N ALA A 523 -25.53 0.83 -18.75
CA ALA A 523 -26.74 1.06 -17.96
C ALA A 523 -26.54 2.00 -16.78
N ASP A 524 -25.32 2.09 -16.22
CA ASP A 524 -25.01 2.93 -15.05
C ASP A 524 -23.67 3.69 -15.16
N VAL A 525 -23.10 3.80 -16.37
CA VAL A 525 -21.88 4.59 -16.61
C VAL A 525 -22.06 5.42 -17.89
N GLU A 526 -21.83 6.73 -17.77
CA GLU A 526 -21.84 7.72 -18.85
C GLU A 526 -20.74 7.48 -19.92
N TYR A 527 -19.90 6.45 -19.74
CA TYR A 527 -18.68 6.19 -20.48
C TYR A 527 -18.34 4.69 -20.56
N GLY A 528 -18.16 4.16 -21.77
CA GLY A 528 -17.73 2.77 -22.01
C GLY A 528 -16.52 2.70 -22.93
N VAL A 529 -15.43 2.10 -22.46
CA VAL A 529 -14.22 1.84 -23.26
C VAL A 529 -14.06 0.34 -23.45
N GLY A 530 -14.12 -0.12 -24.69
CA GLY A 530 -13.60 -1.43 -25.05
C GLY A 530 -12.10 -1.35 -25.30
N THR A 531 -11.29 -2.19 -24.65
CA THR A 531 -9.86 -2.22 -24.95
C THR A 531 -9.40 -3.62 -25.31
N THR A 532 -8.90 -3.77 -26.54
CA THR A 532 -8.02 -4.87 -26.93
C THR A 532 -6.61 -4.71 -26.37
N ALA A 533 -6.36 -3.66 -25.57
CA ALA A 533 -5.09 -3.36 -24.95
C ALA A 533 -4.91 -4.15 -23.64
N PRO A 534 -3.66 -4.52 -23.28
CA PRO A 534 -3.36 -5.11 -21.98
C PRO A 534 -3.91 -4.28 -20.82
N PHE A 535 -4.33 -4.94 -19.74
CA PHE A 535 -4.79 -4.28 -18.53
C PHE A 535 -4.38 -5.06 -17.28
N GLY A 536 -4.09 -4.34 -16.20
CA GLY A 536 -3.88 -4.88 -14.87
C GLY A 536 -5.16 -4.78 -14.05
N VAL A 537 -5.36 -5.72 -13.13
CA VAL A 537 -6.50 -5.76 -12.22
C VAL A 537 -6.03 -6.07 -10.82
N LEU A 538 -6.49 -5.28 -9.85
CA LEU A 538 -6.60 -5.68 -8.46
C LEU A 538 -8.09 -5.75 -8.14
N GLU A 539 -8.56 -6.87 -7.61
CA GLU A 539 -9.97 -7.10 -7.29
C GLU A 539 -10.13 -7.65 -5.87
N ALA A 540 -11.13 -7.13 -5.16
CA ALA A 540 -11.57 -7.62 -3.85
C ALA A 540 -12.98 -8.21 -3.99
N PHE A 541 -13.18 -9.46 -3.57
CA PHE A 541 -14.48 -10.10 -3.70
C PHE A 541 -14.74 -11.14 -2.61
N GLU A 542 -16.01 -11.39 -2.35
CA GLU A 542 -16.45 -12.42 -1.42
C GLU A 542 -16.84 -13.68 -2.20
N GLN A 543 -16.37 -14.84 -1.76
CA GLN A 543 -16.75 -16.14 -2.33
C GLN A 543 -16.99 -17.12 -1.19
N GLY A 544 -18.21 -17.63 -1.03
CA GLY A 544 -18.49 -18.65 0.00
C GLY A 544 -18.23 -18.18 1.44
N GLY A 545 -18.40 -16.88 1.72
CA GLY A 545 -18.21 -16.30 3.05
C GLY A 545 -16.76 -15.97 3.44
N ARG A 546 -15.80 -16.15 2.54
CA ARG A 546 -14.41 -15.65 2.66
C ARG A 546 -14.19 -14.47 1.72
N ASP A 547 -13.27 -13.57 2.08
CA ASP A 547 -12.87 -12.45 1.24
C ASP A 547 -11.52 -12.74 0.56
N LEU A 548 -11.44 -12.51 -0.75
CA LEU A 548 -10.25 -12.74 -1.55
C LEU A 548 -9.74 -11.44 -2.16
N LEU A 549 -8.42 -11.26 -2.17
CA LEU A 549 -7.73 -10.27 -3.00
C LEU A 549 -7.06 -10.97 -4.17
N LEU A 550 -7.27 -10.46 -5.37
CA LEU A 550 -6.66 -10.99 -6.59
C LEU A 550 -5.96 -9.87 -7.36
N LEU A 551 -4.64 -9.97 -7.48
CA LEU A 551 -3.83 -9.15 -8.36
C LEU A 551 -3.45 -9.98 -9.59
N GLY A 552 -3.86 -9.52 -10.76
CA GLY A 552 -3.58 -10.17 -12.02
C GLY A 552 -3.51 -9.16 -13.17
N ALA A 553 -3.28 -9.68 -14.37
CA ALA A 553 -3.34 -8.89 -15.58
C ALA A 553 -3.75 -9.76 -16.76
N TRP A 554 -4.31 -9.12 -17.77
CA TRP A 554 -4.46 -9.69 -19.10
C TRP A 554 -3.55 -8.94 -20.06
N ALA A 555 -2.84 -9.68 -20.91
CA ALA A 555 -2.07 -9.16 -22.03
C ALA A 555 -2.16 -10.16 -23.20
N PRO A 556 -1.94 -9.72 -24.45
CA PRO A 556 -1.80 -10.61 -25.59
C PRO A 556 -0.75 -11.69 -25.33
N GLU A 557 -0.95 -12.85 -25.95
CA GLU A 557 -0.09 -14.01 -25.76
C GLU A 557 1.39 -13.67 -26.01
N GLY A 558 2.25 -14.00 -25.05
CA GLY A 558 3.69 -13.72 -25.09
C GLY A 558 4.14 -12.44 -24.36
N ASP A 559 3.25 -11.50 -24.03
CA ASP A 559 3.61 -10.25 -23.32
C ASP A 559 3.54 -10.37 -21.79
N THR A 560 4.35 -11.26 -21.23
CA THR A 560 4.44 -11.48 -19.77
C THR A 560 5.08 -10.30 -19.04
N ALA A 561 5.97 -9.57 -19.70
CA ALA A 561 6.63 -8.39 -19.14
C ALA A 561 5.65 -7.20 -19.00
N GLY A 562 4.82 -6.95 -20.01
CA GLY A 562 3.75 -5.96 -19.94
C GLY A 562 2.74 -6.28 -18.83
N ALA A 563 2.30 -7.54 -18.74
CA ALA A 563 1.43 -8.01 -17.66
C ALA A 563 2.02 -7.80 -16.26
N SER A 564 3.32 -8.07 -16.10
CA SER A 564 4.02 -7.87 -14.82
C SER A 564 4.13 -6.39 -14.44
N THR A 565 4.40 -5.52 -15.43
CA THR A 565 4.49 -4.06 -15.23
C THR A 565 3.16 -3.47 -14.77
N LEU A 566 2.04 -3.94 -15.34
CA LEU A 566 0.69 -3.50 -14.96
C LEU A 566 0.30 -3.95 -13.55
N GLN A 567 0.73 -5.14 -13.13
CA GLN A 567 0.52 -5.59 -11.76
C GLN A 567 1.36 -4.77 -10.76
N ALA A 568 2.62 -4.48 -11.11
CA ALA A 568 3.50 -3.66 -10.29
C ALA A 568 2.98 -2.23 -10.11
N SER A 569 2.39 -1.63 -11.17
CA SER A 569 1.80 -0.29 -11.05
C SER A 569 0.61 -0.25 -10.11
N LEU A 570 -0.23 -1.30 -10.08
CA LEU A 570 -1.35 -1.41 -9.12
C LEU A 570 -0.88 -1.61 -7.68
N ALA A 571 0.07 -2.53 -7.45
CA ALA A 571 0.64 -2.76 -6.12
C ALA A 571 1.31 -1.50 -5.57
N SER A 572 2.04 -0.77 -6.43
CA SER A 572 2.65 0.52 -6.11
C SER A 572 1.58 1.59 -5.80
N HIS A 573 0.53 1.67 -6.61
CA HIS A 573 -0.56 2.63 -6.41
C HIS A 573 -1.23 2.46 -5.04
N VAL A 574 -1.67 1.25 -4.70
CA VAL A 574 -2.31 0.98 -3.40
C VAL A 574 -1.39 1.27 -2.22
N SER A 575 -0.09 1.10 -2.39
CA SER A 575 0.90 1.42 -1.35
C SER A 575 1.08 2.92 -1.08
N GLY A 576 0.66 3.78 -2.02
CA GLY A 576 0.80 5.24 -1.96
C GLY A 576 -0.52 6.02 -1.86
N VAL A 577 -1.67 5.35 -1.83
CA VAL A 577 -2.98 6.00 -1.69
C VAL A 577 -3.14 6.58 -0.29
N GLU A 578 -3.47 7.87 -0.21
CA GLU A 578 -3.79 8.55 1.05
C GLU A 578 -5.04 7.91 1.69
N GLY A 579 -4.98 7.68 3.01
CA GLY A 579 -6.03 6.95 3.75
C GLY A 579 -5.92 5.42 3.71
N GLY A 580 -5.04 4.87 2.85
CA GLY A 580 -4.78 3.42 2.75
C GLY A 580 -5.93 2.63 2.13
N TRP A 581 -6.12 1.38 2.52
CA TRP A 581 -7.13 0.48 1.97
C TRP A 581 -8.56 0.95 2.22
N ALA A 582 -8.79 1.67 3.34
CA ALA A 582 -10.11 2.19 3.68
C ALA A 582 -10.61 3.28 2.73
N SER A 583 -9.73 3.99 2.01
CA SER A 583 -10.14 5.00 1.02
C SER A 583 -10.51 4.39 -0.34
N LEU A 584 -10.16 3.12 -0.57
CA LEU A 584 -10.60 2.35 -1.72
C LEU A 584 -12.06 1.90 -1.50
N SER A 585 -12.99 2.82 -1.73
CA SER A 585 -14.43 2.63 -1.43
C SER A 585 -15.14 1.56 -2.27
N ARG A 586 -14.51 1.07 -3.34
CA ARG A 586 -15.07 0.06 -4.25
C ARG A 586 -14.28 -1.24 -4.18
N ASN A 587 -14.40 -2.10 -5.18
CA ASN A 587 -13.86 -3.46 -5.13
C ASN A 587 -13.05 -3.88 -6.36
N LEU A 588 -12.87 -2.98 -7.34
CA LEU A 588 -12.09 -3.24 -8.54
C LEU A 588 -11.20 -2.05 -8.88
N LEU A 589 -9.90 -2.28 -9.03
CA LEU A 589 -8.93 -1.28 -9.48
C LEU A 589 -8.31 -1.76 -10.80
N VAL A 590 -8.45 -0.96 -11.86
CA VAL A 590 -7.99 -1.32 -13.21
C VAL A 590 -6.96 -0.32 -13.69
N THR A 591 -5.89 -0.80 -14.32
CA THR A 591 -4.89 0.05 -14.99
C THR A 591 -4.61 -0.43 -16.40
N GLN A 592 -4.11 0.47 -17.24
CA GLN A 592 -3.69 0.22 -18.62
C GLN A 592 -2.29 0.83 -18.82
N PRO A 593 -1.53 0.43 -19.86
CA PRO A 593 -0.13 0.84 -20.03
C PRO A 593 0.15 2.35 -19.95
N SER A 594 -0.82 3.20 -20.32
CA SER A 594 -0.69 4.66 -20.33
C SER A 594 -1.66 5.37 -19.37
N GLY A 595 -2.27 4.67 -18.42
CA GLY A 595 -3.32 5.21 -17.54
C GLY A 595 -3.00 5.12 -16.05
N THR A 596 -3.44 6.11 -15.28
CA THR A 596 -3.53 5.99 -13.82
C THR A 596 -4.57 4.94 -13.45
N PRO A 597 -4.35 4.14 -12.39
CA PRO A 597 -5.36 3.20 -11.93
C PRO A 597 -6.72 3.87 -11.65
N VAL A 598 -7.81 3.22 -12.05
CA VAL A 598 -9.18 3.69 -11.90
C VAL A 598 -9.96 2.73 -11.00
N LEU A 599 -10.64 3.29 -9.99
CA LEU A 599 -11.44 2.54 -9.03
C LEU A 599 -12.89 2.40 -9.53
N LEU A 600 -13.37 1.16 -9.64
CA LEU A 600 -14.66 0.75 -10.21
C LEU A 600 -15.37 -0.24 -9.27
N GLU A 601 -16.67 -0.44 -9.48
CA GLU A 601 -17.38 -1.58 -8.88
C GLU A 601 -17.32 -2.77 -9.86
N SER A 602 -17.14 -3.99 -9.37
CA SER A 602 -17.04 -5.16 -10.25
C SER A 602 -18.37 -5.48 -10.94
N ASN A 603 -19.51 -5.14 -10.33
CA ASN A 603 -20.85 -5.35 -10.92
C ASN A 603 -21.17 -4.39 -12.08
N VAL A 604 -20.43 -3.28 -12.23
CA VAL A 604 -20.54 -2.42 -13.42
C VAL A 604 -19.71 -2.97 -14.58
N VAL A 605 -18.86 -3.97 -14.33
CA VAL A 605 -18.16 -4.71 -15.38
C VAL A 605 -18.99 -5.93 -15.75
N VAL A 606 -19.67 -5.86 -16.90
CA VAL A 606 -20.41 -7.00 -17.42
C VAL A 606 -19.41 -8.08 -17.84
N PRO A 607 -19.47 -9.30 -17.29
CA PRO A 607 -18.67 -10.42 -17.79
C PRO A 607 -19.15 -10.72 -19.21
N GLN A 608 -18.42 -10.21 -20.22
CA GLN A 608 -18.78 -10.48 -21.59
C GLN A 608 -18.34 -11.90 -21.95
N LYS A 609 -19.20 -12.62 -22.69
CA LYS A 609 -18.91 -13.94 -23.23
C LYS A 609 -17.49 -13.93 -23.77
N ALA A 610 -16.65 -14.84 -23.25
CA ALA A 610 -15.36 -15.12 -23.84
C ALA A 610 -15.53 -15.23 -25.35
N VAL A 611 -14.57 -14.72 -26.11
CA VAL A 611 -14.46 -15.06 -27.54
C VAL A 611 -14.19 -16.56 -27.59
N THR A 612 -15.25 -17.38 -27.51
CA THR A 612 -15.17 -18.75 -27.96
C THR A 612 -15.00 -18.64 -29.46
N ASP A 613 -13.98 -19.32 -30.00
CA ASP A 613 -13.85 -19.58 -31.43
C ASP A 613 -15.05 -20.44 -31.89
N ASP A 614 -16.24 -19.83 -31.93
CA ASP A 614 -17.50 -20.46 -32.33
C ASP A 614 -17.46 -20.91 -33.79
N TYR A 615 -16.41 -20.55 -34.56
CA TYR A 615 -16.21 -21.00 -35.94
C TYR A 615 -15.64 -22.41 -36.07
N ARG A 616 -14.99 -22.99 -35.03
CA ARG A 616 -14.47 -24.37 -35.09
C ARG A 616 -15.56 -25.44 -35.27
N PRO A 617 -16.72 -25.41 -34.58
CA PRO A 617 -17.79 -26.36 -34.85
C PRO A 617 -18.44 -26.16 -36.23
N TYR A 618 -18.57 -24.92 -36.72
CA TYR A 618 -19.09 -24.66 -38.08
C TYR A 618 -18.14 -25.13 -39.19
N ALA A 619 -16.83 -25.12 -38.97
CA ALA A 619 -15.85 -25.65 -39.93
C ALA A 619 -16.05 -27.16 -40.19
N TRP A 620 -16.41 -27.93 -39.16
CA TRP A 620 -16.77 -29.35 -39.33
C TRP A 620 -18.09 -29.55 -40.09
N TRP A 621 -19.10 -28.71 -39.84
CA TRP A 621 -20.37 -28.76 -40.58
C TRP A 621 -20.22 -28.34 -42.05
N ILE A 622 -19.41 -27.31 -42.33
CA ILE A 622 -19.09 -26.88 -43.70
C ILE A 622 -18.28 -27.97 -44.42
N GLY A 623 -17.28 -28.55 -43.76
CA GLY A 623 -16.52 -29.69 -44.29
C GLY A 623 -17.41 -30.88 -44.62
N GLY A 624 -18.35 -31.22 -43.73
CA GLY A 624 -19.36 -32.27 -43.97
C GLY A 624 -20.30 -31.95 -45.13
N ALA A 625 -20.81 -30.72 -45.22
CA ALA A 625 -21.71 -30.29 -46.30
C ALA A 625 -21.03 -30.32 -47.67
N VAL A 626 -19.77 -29.87 -47.77
CA VAL A 626 -18.98 -29.93 -49.01
C VAL A 626 -18.74 -31.38 -49.43
N LEU A 627 -18.46 -32.28 -48.49
CA LEU A 627 -18.25 -33.70 -48.79
C LEU A 627 -19.52 -34.40 -49.28
N ILE A 628 -20.67 -34.09 -48.67
CA ILE A 628 -21.99 -34.60 -49.11
C ILE A 628 -22.34 -34.07 -50.51
N LEU A 629 -22.14 -32.78 -50.77
CA LEU A 629 -22.39 -32.18 -52.09
C LEU A 629 -21.47 -32.77 -53.17
N GLY A 630 -20.19 -33.00 -52.84
CA GLY A 630 -19.23 -33.67 -53.71
C GLY A 630 -19.65 -35.10 -54.06
N LEU A 631 -20.09 -35.88 -53.06
CA LEU A 631 -20.61 -37.24 -53.25
C LEU A 631 -21.89 -37.26 -54.08
N ALA A 632 -22.83 -36.33 -53.85
CA ALA A 632 -24.05 -36.22 -54.62
C ALA A 632 -23.77 -35.86 -56.10
N PHE A 633 -22.79 -34.98 -56.34
CA PHE A 633 -22.37 -34.62 -57.70
C PHE A 633 -21.69 -35.80 -58.42
N ALA A 634 -20.82 -36.54 -57.72
CA ALA A 634 -20.19 -37.76 -58.24
C ALA A 634 -21.23 -38.85 -58.54
N LEU A 635 -22.21 -39.05 -57.66
CA LEU A 635 -23.29 -40.02 -57.86
C LEU A 635 -24.16 -39.65 -59.06
N ARG A 636 -24.52 -38.37 -59.19
CA ARG A 636 -25.30 -37.85 -60.34
C ARG A 636 -24.57 -38.07 -61.67
N THR A 637 -23.27 -37.80 -61.71
CA THR A 637 -22.46 -38.01 -62.94
C THR A 637 -22.32 -39.48 -63.31
N VAL A 638 -22.15 -40.37 -62.33
CA VAL A 638 -22.15 -41.83 -62.57
C VAL A 638 -23.50 -42.32 -63.08
N LEU A 639 -24.61 -41.88 -62.46
CA LEU A 639 -25.96 -42.26 -62.89
C LEU A 639 -26.30 -41.75 -64.30
N MET A 640 -25.88 -40.53 -64.65
CA MET A 640 -26.05 -40.00 -66.01
C MET A 640 -25.23 -40.79 -67.04
N ARG A 641 -24.00 -41.18 -66.71
CA ARG A 641 -23.18 -42.04 -67.58
C ARG A 641 -23.80 -43.42 -67.77
N ARG A 642 -24.38 -44.02 -66.72
CA ARG A 642 -25.08 -45.32 -66.83
C ARG A 642 -26.37 -45.22 -67.66
N ARG A 643 -27.13 -44.13 -67.52
CA ARG A 643 -28.33 -43.88 -68.34
C ARG A 643 -27.99 -43.61 -69.81
N ALA A 644 -26.91 -42.88 -70.09
CA ALA A 644 -26.44 -42.68 -71.46
C ALA A 644 -26.03 -44.01 -72.12
N LYS A 645 -25.37 -44.90 -71.37
CA LYS A 645 -25.00 -46.23 -71.87
C LYS A 645 -26.21 -47.13 -72.13
N ALA A 646 -27.19 -47.14 -71.22
CA ALA A 646 -28.44 -47.86 -71.43
C ALA A 646 -29.29 -47.33 -72.60
N ALA A 647 -29.21 -46.01 -72.87
CA ALA A 647 -29.86 -45.41 -74.04
C ALA A 647 -29.15 -45.79 -75.35
N GLN A 648 -27.81 -45.89 -75.35
CA GLN A 648 -27.04 -46.39 -76.49
C GLN A 648 -27.34 -47.88 -76.75
N ASP A 649 -27.44 -48.70 -75.71
CA ASP A 649 -27.81 -50.11 -75.83
C ASP A 649 -29.23 -50.29 -76.42
N TYR A 650 -30.15 -49.35 -76.15
CA TYR A 650 -31.50 -49.34 -76.74
C TYR A 650 -31.49 -48.95 -78.22
N VAL A 651 -30.68 -47.95 -78.60
CA VAL A 651 -30.53 -47.49 -79.99
C VAL A 651 -29.81 -48.55 -80.84
N ASP A 652 -28.80 -49.23 -80.30
CA ASP A 652 -28.09 -50.34 -80.97
C ASP A 652 -28.98 -51.58 -81.13
N ALA A 653 -29.90 -51.83 -80.20
CA ALA A 653 -30.91 -52.88 -80.32
C ALA A 653 -31.96 -52.58 -81.40
N GLU A 654 -32.32 -51.31 -81.59
CA GLU A 654 -33.26 -50.86 -82.62
C GLU A 654 -32.63 -50.88 -84.03
N GLN A 655 -31.33 -50.53 -84.14
CA GLN A 655 -30.59 -50.67 -85.40
C GLN A 655 -30.41 -52.15 -85.82
N LYS A 656 -30.19 -53.07 -84.88
CA LYS A 656 -30.13 -54.52 -85.18
C LYS A 656 -31.47 -55.13 -85.59
N ALA A 657 -32.60 -54.52 -85.20
CA ALA A 657 -33.93 -54.97 -85.63
C ALA A 657 -34.33 -54.47 -87.03
N THR A 658 -33.58 -53.53 -87.60
CA THR A 658 -33.93 -52.86 -88.87
C THR A 658 -33.01 -53.25 -90.04
N GLU A 659 -32.05 -54.17 -89.86
CA GLU A 659 -31.32 -54.78 -90.98
C GLU A 659 -32.16 -55.88 -91.65
N PRO A 660 -32.62 -55.70 -92.90
CA PRO A 660 -33.27 -56.76 -93.66
C PRO A 660 -32.22 -57.73 -94.15
N GLY A 661 -32.35 -59.00 -93.77
CA GLY A 661 -31.55 -60.08 -94.33
C GLY A 661 -31.73 -60.17 -95.84
N HIS A 662 -30.67 -59.88 -96.59
CA HIS A 662 -30.52 -60.35 -97.97
C HIS A 662 -29.98 -61.78 -97.95
N GLY A 663 -30.87 -62.72 -98.26
CA GLY A 663 -30.58 -64.13 -98.47
C GLY A 663 -31.57 -64.75 -99.44
N ASN A 664 -31.41 -64.40 -100.72
CA ASN A 664 -31.45 -65.26 -101.92
C ASN A 664 -31.56 -64.41 -103.19
#